data_AF-A0A2E4P977-F1
#
_entry.id   AF-A0A2E4P977-F1
#
_cell.length_a   1.000
_cell.length_b   1.000
_cell.length_c   1.000
_cell.angle_alpha   90.00
_cell.angle_beta   90.00
_cell.angle_gamma   90.00
#
_symmetry.space_group_name_H-M   'P 1'
#
loop_
_entity.id
_entity.type
_entity.pdbx_description
1 polymer ?
#
loop_
_entity_poly.entity_id
_entity_poly.type
_entity_poly.pdbx_seq_one_letter_code
_entity_poly.pdbx_strand_id
1 'polypeptide(L)'
;MQNFLTALKAEHIKKKGTGLYVTAAILGVISPVILTIVNLTNIMHEREQLPYNYFIKFIENCLDPFATFFFPLMIIITISRITQLDHKNGGWQLMETQPLTKASIYFSKFTVVLTANLISIVSLIAGCYLFGWIISMVNEVPENAALTPALADALLIAARLFIAGLYLTAFQYMISVIMPSFIWSILVGFFLLLAYLFLTAMGIVPEWYPIDVLGKISTYKKGSELGYWFTYSAIVSLLCSLIVLYIGFQWYRHKTLKYAFGTPKRAGMLVGVLAVFGGLLAYTLTPDVMQPYGKTSIAGIIDSDTPINKLYVRDAFINDTIAEIDVKDNKFHYEIKKNMPLDIYQVAIGEAGAINVAMSGNDSLHIAVTKRGQAADAEVTGTRLAENRYKKDNKYSWSSVSYYIQENIGLDDEEKIINELVDEWKEKMNESDNFKTVDNYVPRDDFKMQNKKILTLTYLNLWEDFLKKRAALYPDKETKETPEIAEMKKTVPLNEQGLLSNEEYFNYVSSQITKADTEDVSENTKTLRAIAKMPEGDFKDKILFKQLEKSIKEASNKKERDSLAGLYTAMFKNDRYSNIINYKKQVIDKLSKGKVAPLFNAVTMNNQPVSLADFRGKYVAIDVWATWCGPCVYQSPYFEKMAVKYKNNNIQFIAASIDARIDKWLVEAKTKSKSVLQLHINNEKQFSKDYNAESIPRFILIDPEGNFVNADMPYPSEPVFEQLLRQALGLEEQK
;
A
#
# COMPACT_ATOMS: atom_id res chain seq x y z
N MET A 1 15.81 -49.30 2.64
CA MET A 1 14.49 -48.94 2.07
C MET A 1 13.36 -49.85 2.54
N GLN A 2 13.51 -51.19 2.48
CA GLN A 2 12.47 -52.15 2.88
C GLN A 2 11.97 -51.99 4.33
N ASN A 3 12.88 -51.81 5.31
CA ASN A 3 12.52 -51.57 6.71
C ASN A 3 11.62 -50.34 6.91
N PHE A 4 11.87 -49.26 6.17
CA PHE A 4 11.06 -48.05 6.22
C PHE A 4 9.66 -48.28 5.64
N LEU A 5 9.56 -48.94 4.48
CA LEU A 5 8.28 -49.25 3.86
C LEU A 5 7.42 -50.18 4.75
N THR A 6 8.03 -51.18 5.38
CA THR A 6 7.35 -52.06 6.34
C THR A 6 6.85 -51.27 7.55
N ALA A 7 7.70 -50.43 8.15
CA ALA A 7 7.31 -49.57 9.26
C ALA A 7 6.16 -48.63 8.85
N LEU A 8 6.21 -48.02 7.67
CA LEU A 8 5.18 -47.11 7.16
C LEU A 8 3.83 -47.80 6.93
N LYS A 9 3.84 -49.02 6.38
CA LYS A 9 2.63 -49.84 6.24
C LYS A 9 2.00 -50.15 7.60
N ALA A 10 2.82 -50.53 8.59
CA ALA A 10 2.35 -50.79 9.94
C ALA A 10 1.69 -49.55 10.57
N GLU A 11 2.29 -48.37 10.39
CA GLU A 11 1.71 -47.11 10.89
C GLU A 11 0.38 -46.74 10.20
N HIS A 12 0.26 -47.00 8.89
CA HIS A 12 -1.00 -46.82 8.17
C HIS A 12 -2.12 -47.76 8.64
N ILE A 13 -1.77 -48.95 9.11
CA ILE A 13 -2.74 -49.87 9.72
C ILE A 13 -3.14 -49.38 11.11
N LYS A 14 -2.16 -49.01 11.96
CA LYS A 14 -2.42 -48.51 13.32
C LYS A 14 -3.30 -47.27 13.35
N LYS A 15 -3.13 -46.35 12.39
CA LYS A 15 -3.98 -45.15 12.32
C LYS A 15 -5.42 -45.46 11.92
N LYS A 16 -5.74 -46.63 11.38
CA LYS A 16 -7.09 -46.94 10.87
C LYS A 16 -8.09 -46.85 12.03
N GLY A 17 -9.20 -46.15 11.83
CA GLY A 17 -10.21 -45.91 12.87
C GLY A 17 -9.90 -44.76 13.84
N THR A 18 -8.73 -44.13 13.75
CA THR A 18 -8.39 -42.97 14.63
C THR A 18 -8.96 -41.63 14.15
N GLY A 19 -9.57 -41.61 12.95
CA GLY A 19 -10.08 -40.38 12.33
C GLY A 19 -9.00 -39.38 11.90
N LEU A 20 -7.70 -39.70 12.01
CA LEU A 20 -6.60 -38.74 11.82
C LEU A 20 -6.67 -37.97 10.49
N TYR A 21 -6.83 -38.67 9.36
CA TYR A 21 -6.95 -38.03 8.04
C TYR A 21 -8.29 -37.32 7.84
N VAL A 22 -9.35 -37.78 8.50
CA VAL A 22 -10.67 -37.11 8.46
C VAL A 22 -10.59 -35.77 9.19
N THR A 23 -9.96 -35.74 10.37
CA THR A 23 -9.70 -34.49 11.11
C THR A 23 -8.85 -33.52 10.29
N ALA A 24 -7.81 -34.00 9.61
CA ALA A 24 -6.98 -33.18 8.73
C ALA A 24 -7.78 -32.56 7.56
N ALA A 25 -8.64 -33.37 6.92
CA ALA A 25 -9.51 -32.90 5.86
C ALA A 25 -10.54 -31.88 6.35
N ILE A 26 -11.19 -32.12 7.50
CA ILE A 26 -12.15 -31.20 8.11
C ILE A 26 -11.48 -29.84 8.37
N LEU A 27 -10.37 -29.82 9.09
CA LEU A 27 -9.65 -28.57 9.41
C LEU A 27 -9.12 -27.85 8.16
N GLY A 28 -8.88 -28.58 7.07
CA GLY A 28 -8.57 -28.01 5.75
C GLY A 28 -9.73 -27.20 5.14
N VAL A 29 -10.96 -27.70 5.28
CA VAL A 29 -12.14 -27.14 4.62
C VAL A 29 -12.83 -26.03 5.44
N ILE A 30 -12.54 -25.90 6.75
CA ILE A 30 -13.23 -24.93 7.62
C ILE A 30 -13.09 -23.49 7.12
N SER A 31 -11.89 -23.05 6.74
CA SER A 31 -11.70 -21.66 6.30
C SER A 31 -12.53 -21.31 5.05
N PRO A 32 -12.53 -22.13 3.97
CA PRO A 32 -13.44 -21.97 2.84
C PRO A 32 -14.93 -21.91 3.25
N VAL A 33 -15.36 -22.78 4.17
CA VAL A 33 -16.75 -22.80 4.66
C VAL A 33 -17.11 -21.50 5.37
N ILE A 34 -16.24 -21.01 6.27
CA ILE A 34 -16.47 -19.75 6.99
C ILE A 34 -16.58 -18.58 6.00
N LEU A 35 -15.64 -18.47 5.05
CA LEU A 35 -15.66 -17.40 4.04
C LEU A 35 -16.96 -17.44 3.20
N THR A 36 -17.41 -18.64 2.85
CA THR A 36 -18.68 -18.84 2.13
C THR A 36 -19.87 -18.32 2.93
N ILE A 37 -19.95 -18.66 4.22
CA ILE A 37 -21.04 -18.20 5.10
C ILE A 37 -21.05 -16.67 5.17
N VAL A 38 -19.88 -16.04 5.33
CA VAL A 38 -19.75 -14.57 5.38
C VAL A 38 -20.21 -13.93 4.07
N ASN A 39 -19.81 -14.48 2.92
CA ASN A 39 -20.19 -13.98 1.59
C ASN A 39 -21.67 -14.19 1.25
N LEU A 40 -22.35 -15.17 1.87
CA LEU A 40 -23.80 -15.35 1.74
C LEU A 40 -24.58 -14.33 2.58
N THR A 41 -24.02 -13.87 3.71
CA THR A 41 -24.69 -12.87 4.57
C THR A 41 -24.42 -11.43 4.16
N ASN A 42 -23.32 -11.17 3.47
CA ASN A 42 -22.91 -9.83 3.05
C ASN A 42 -22.70 -9.80 1.53
N ILE A 43 -23.46 -8.97 0.81
CA ILE A 43 -23.20 -8.66 -0.60
C ILE A 43 -22.01 -7.67 -0.66
N MET A 44 -20.80 -8.18 -0.43
CA MET A 44 -19.59 -7.38 -0.62
C MET A 44 -19.38 -7.12 -2.11
N HIS A 45 -19.53 -5.86 -2.53
CA HIS A 45 -19.14 -5.44 -3.87
C HIS A 45 -17.62 -5.19 -3.87
N GLU A 46 -16.83 -6.24 -4.11
CA GLU A 46 -15.40 -6.06 -4.41
C GLU A 46 -15.26 -5.35 -5.76
N ARG A 47 -14.82 -4.09 -5.72
CA ARG A 47 -14.46 -3.33 -6.93
C ARG A 47 -12.98 -3.54 -7.24
N GLU A 48 -12.58 -4.79 -7.48
CA GLU A 48 -11.27 -5.04 -8.07
C GLU A 48 -11.36 -4.65 -9.54
N GLN A 49 -10.49 -3.76 -10.01
CA GLN A 49 -10.58 -3.21 -11.37
C GLN A 49 -9.59 -3.85 -12.34
N LEU A 50 -8.56 -4.54 -11.83
CA LEU A 50 -7.61 -5.31 -12.63
C LEU A 50 -8.06 -6.78 -12.77
N PRO A 51 -7.73 -7.46 -13.87
CA PRO A 51 -8.05 -8.86 -14.03
C PRO A 51 -7.35 -9.71 -12.99
N TYR A 52 -8.09 -10.64 -12.41
CA TYR A 52 -7.57 -11.56 -11.41
C TYR A 52 -8.21 -12.92 -11.59
N ASN A 53 -7.57 -13.95 -11.05
CA ASN A 53 -8.18 -15.27 -11.03
C ASN A 53 -9.11 -15.41 -9.81
N TYR A 54 -10.39 -15.64 -10.07
CA TYR A 54 -11.42 -15.69 -9.02
C TYR A 54 -11.10 -16.76 -7.95
N PHE A 55 -10.67 -17.95 -8.38
CA PHE A 55 -10.38 -19.06 -7.47
C PHE A 55 -9.10 -18.84 -6.67
N ILE A 56 -8.05 -18.26 -7.27
CA ILE A 56 -6.83 -17.91 -6.54
C ILE A 56 -7.13 -16.85 -5.50
N LYS A 57 -7.92 -15.82 -5.83
CA LYS A 57 -8.35 -14.82 -4.86
C LYS A 57 -9.12 -15.45 -3.70
N PHE A 58 -10.02 -16.39 -4.00
CA PHE A 58 -10.75 -17.13 -2.96
C PHE A 58 -9.81 -17.94 -2.06
N ILE A 59 -8.79 -18.61 -2.64
CA ILE A 59 -7.74 -19.31 -1.89
C ILE A 59 -6.98 -18.32 -1.00
N GLU A 60 -6.51 -17.22 -1.57
CA GLU A 60 -5.76 -16.17 -0.87
C GLU A 60 -6.52 -15.57 0.32
N ASN A 61 -7.83 -15.41 0.20
CA ASN A 61 -8.70 -14.94 1.29
C ASN A 61 -8.91 -16.00 2.39
N CYS A 62 -8.67 -17.28 2.09
CA CYS A 62 -8.69 -18.38 3.07
C CYS A 62 -7.31 -18.62 3.72
N LEU A 63 -6.22 -18.12 3.13
CA LEU A 63 -4.86 -18.46 3.57
C LEU A 63 -4.56 -18.01 4.99
N ASP A 64 -4.96 -16.79 5.36
CA ASP A 64 -4.59 -16.23 6.66
C ASP A 64 -5.15 -17.01 7.86
N PRO A 65 -6.48 -17.22 7.99
CA PRO A 65 -7.02 -18.03 9.08
C PRO A 65 -6.58 -19.49 9.01
N PHE A 66 -6.34 -20.04 7.81
CA PHE A 66 -5.82 -21.39 7.67
C PHE A 66 -4.38 -21.51 8.19
N ALA A 67 -3.46 -20.69 7.68
CA ALA A 67 -2.03 -20.79 7.94
C ALA A 67 -1.67 -20.40 9.38
N THR A 68 -2.35 -19.41 9.96
CA THR A 68 -2.04 -18.90 11.30
C THR A 68 -2.77 -19.64 12.42
N PHE A 69 -3.88 -20.33 12.13
CA PHE A 69 -4.71 -20.98 13.15
C PHE A 69 -5.07 -22.43 12.85
N PHE A 70 -5.87 -22.70 11.81
CA PHE A 70 -6.42 -24.05 11.60
C PHE A 70 -5.37 -25.11 11.26
N PHE A 71 -4.37 -24.75 10.46
CA PHE A 71 -3.28 -25.65 10.08
C PHE A 71 -2.33 -25.95 11.25
N PRO A 72 -1.86 -24.95 12.03
CA PRO A 72 -1.18 -25.20 13.30
C PRO A 72 -1.96 -26.09 14.26
N LEU A 73 -3.26 -25.80 14.45
CA LEU A 73 -4.13 -26.60 15.33
C LEU A 73 -4.25 -28.05 14.85
N MET A 74 -4.39 -28.27 13.55
CA MET A 74 -4.41 -29.59 12.91
C MET A 74 -3.10 -30.35 13.18
N ILE A 75 -1.95 -29.70 12.99
CA ILE A 75 -0.62 -30.27 13.26
C ILE A 75 -0.52 -30.72 14.73
N ILE A 76 -0.94 -29.86 15.67
CA ILE A 76 -0.91 -30.15 17.11
C ILE A 76 -1.75 -31.39 17.46
N ILE A 77 -2.97 -31.46 16.93
CA ILE A 77 -3.91 -32.56 17.22
C ILE A 77 -3.41 -33.88 16.60
N THR A 78 -3.02 -33.86 15.32
CA THR A 78 -2.64 -35.08 14.58
C THR A 78 -1.35 -35.70 15.13
N ILE A 79 -0.35 -34.88 15.44
CA ILE A 79 0.90 -35.33 16.05
C ILE A 79 0.66 -35.93 17.42
N SER A 80 -0.08 -35.22 18.27
CA SER A 80 -0.32 -35.71 19.63
C SER A 80 -1.07 -37.04 19.59
N ARG A 81 -2.03 -37.20 18.66
CA ARG A 81 -2.80 -38.45 18.52
C ARG A 81 -1.93 -39.61 18.03
N ILE A 82 -1.04 -39.40 17.05
CA ILE A 82 -0.20 -40.49 16.52
C ILE A 82 0.81 -40.99 17.55
N THR A 83 1.43 -40.09 18.34
CA THR A 83 2.40 -40.48 19.37
C THR A 83 1.74 -41.12 20.59
N GLN A 84 0.52 -40.68 20.96
CA GLN A 84 -0.24 -41.27 22.06
C GLN A 84 -0.57 -42.74 21.82
N LEU A 85 -0.86 -43.15 20.58
CA LEU A 85 -1.12 -44.56 20.25
C LEU A 85 0.02 -45.47 20.69
N ASP A 86 1.25 -44.99 20.67
CA ASP A 86 2.43 -45.77 21.08
C ASP A 86 2.81 -45.55 22.54
N HIS A 87 2.60 -44.36 23.12
CA HIS A 87 2.85 -44.14 24.55
C HIS A 87 1.87 -44.91 25.43
N LYS A 88 0.56 -44.87 25.14
CA LYS A 88 -0.48 -45.53 25.94
C LYS A 88 -0.38 -47.06 25.91
N ASN A 89 0.04 -47.62 24.77
CA ASN A 89 0.04 -49.07 24.53
C ASN A 89 1.44 -49.70 24.61
N GLY A 90 2.47 -48.96 25.05
CA GLY A 90 3.86 -49.43 24.99
C GLY A 90 4.35 -49.72 23.56
N GLY A 91 3.66 -49.19 22.55
CA GLY A 91 3.87 -49.48 21.13
C GLY A 91 5.28 -49.14 20.65
N TRP A 92 5.94 -48.14 21.24
CA TRP A 92 7.33 -47.83 20.94
C TRP A 92 8.29 -48.97 21.28
N GLN A 93 8.11 -49.61 22.45
CA GLN A 93 8.95 -50.73 22.88
C GLN A 93 8.65 -51.98 22.05
N LEU A 94 7.37 -52.23 21.77
CA LEU A 94 6.93 -53.37 20.96
C LEU A 94 7.43 -53.29 19.51
N MET A 95 7.49 -52.09 18.91
CA MET A 95 8.03 -51.93 17.55
C MET A 95 9.55 -52.09 17.52
N GLU A 96 10.25 -51.76 18.61
CA GLU A 96 11.70 -51.94 18.73
C GLU A 96 12.13 -53.41 18.82
N THR A 97 11.22 -54.34 19.13
CA THR A 97 11.51 -55.80 19.11
C THR A 97 11.42 -56.42 17.72
N GLN A 98 10.80 -55.72 16.76
CA GLN A 98 10.75 -56.16 15.36
C GLN A 98 12.13 -55.93 14.69
N PRO A 99 12.46 -56.65 13.61
CA PRO A 99 13.71 -56.45 12.85
C PRO A 99 13.70 -55.16 12.01
N LEU A 100 13.24 -54.05 12.59
CA LEU A 100 13.15 -52.73 11.99
C LEU A 100 14.15 -51.79 12.64
N THR A 101 14.73 -50.89 11.85
CA THR A 101 15.64 -49.89 12.42
C THR A 101 14.86 -48.81 13.17
N LYS A 102 15.40 -48.29 14.28
CA LYS A 102 14.80 -47.16 15.01
C LYS A 102 14.53 -45.95 14.12
N ALA A 103 15.41 -45.68 13.15
CA ALA A 103 15.21 -44.61 12.17
C ALA A 103 13.96 -44.87 11.32
N SER A 104 13.78 -46.10 10.83
CA SER A 104 12.59 -46.48 10.07
C SER A 104 11.29 -46.27 10.85
N ILE A 105 11.27 -46.59 12.15
CA ILE A 105 10.09 -46.46 13.02
C ILE A 105 9.77 -44.98 13.32
N TYR A 106 10.79 -44.17 13.60
CA TYR A 106 10.63 -42.74 13.89
C TYR A 106 10.13 -42.00 12.65
N PHE A 107 10.85 -42.14 11.52
CA PHE A 107 10.52 -41.39 10.31
C PHE A 107 9.24 -41.91 9.62
N SER A 108 8.83 -43.17 9.81
CA SER A 108 7.57 -43.64 9.24
C SER A 108 6.36 -42.94 9.87
N LYS A 109 6.37 -42.69 11.19
CA LYS A 109 5.33 -41.93 11.89
C LYS A 109 5.31 -40.47 11.46
N PHE A 110 6.49 -39.85 11.41
CA PHE A 110 6.61 -38.49 10.90
C PHE A 110 6.03 -38.38 9.47
N THR A 111 6.29 -39.38 8.62
CA THR A 111 5.71 -39.44 7.26
C THR A 111 4.19 -39.52 7.27
N VAL A 112 3.58 -40.29 8.20
CA VAL A 112 2.10 -40.33 8.34
C VAL A 112 1.53 -38.95 8.69
N VAL A 113 2.23 -38.18 9.53
CA VAL A 113 1.84 -36.79 9.86
C VAL A 113 1.99 -35.89 8.65
N LEU A 114 3.11 -35.99 7.91
CA LEU A 114 3.28 -35.23 6.66
C LEU A 114 2.18 -35.54 5.64
N THR A 115 1.72 -36.78 5.56
CA THR A 115 0.54 -37.12 4.74
C THR A 115 -0.72 -36.42 5.24
N ALA A 116 -0.92 -36.30 6.55
CA ALA A 116 -2.05 -35.55 7.11
C ALA A 116 -1.97 -34.05 6.77
N ASN A 117 -0.77 -33.46 6.85
CA ASN A 117 -0.55 -32.07 6.43
C ASN A 117 -0.91 -31.87 4.97
N LEU A 118 -0.45 -32.76 4.09
CA LEU A 118 -0.78 -32.71 2.66
C LEU A 118 -2.28 -32.85 2.42
N ILE A 119 -2.96 -33.76 3.13
CA ILE A 119 -4.42 -33.91 3.04
C ILE A 119 -5.11 -32.61 3.45
N SER A 120 -4.70 -31.98 4.55
CA SER A 120 -5.30 -30.72 5.00
C SER A 120 -5.14 -29.59 3.98
N ILE A 121 -3.94 -29.45 3.39
CA ILE A 121 -3.66 -28.45 2.34
C ILE A 121 -4.45 -28.74 1.07
N VAL A 122 -4.49 -30.01 0.62
CA VAL A 122 -5.28 -30.40 -0.55
C VAL A 122 -6.78 -30.17 -0.31
N SER A 123 -7.26 -30.45 0.90
CA SER A 123 -8.63 -30.18 1.32
C SER A 123 -8.96 -28.69 1.35
N LEU A 124 -8.02 -27.83 1.78
CA LEU A 124 -8.16 -26.37 1.65
C LEU A 124 -8.36 -25.97 0.19
N ILE A 125 -7.44 -26.36 -0.69
CA ILE A 125 -7.48 -25.98 -2.11
C ILE A 125 -8.76 -26.51 -2.78
N ALA A 126 -9.08 -27.79 -2.58
CA ALA A 126 -10.30 -28.39 -3.12
C ALA A 126 -11.56 -27.71 -2.56
N GLY A 127 -11.56 -27.36 -1.28
CA GLY A 127 -12.61 -26.57 -0.64
C GLY A 127 -12.77 -25.21 -1.29
N CYS A 128 -11.69 -24.44 -1.47
CA CYS A 128 -11.74 -23.14 -2.13
C CYS A 128 -12.31 -23.20 -3.54
N TYR A 129 -11.94 -24.21 -4.33
CA TYR A 129 -12.52 -24.40 -5.67
C TYR A 129 -14.02 -24.74 -5.61
N LEU A 130 -14.41 -25.67 -4.74
CA LEU A 130 -15.81 -26.08 -4.59
C LEU A 130 -16.69 -24.93 -4.10
N PHE A 131 -16.28 -24.27 -3.02
CA PHE A 131 -17.05 -23.21 -2.38
C PHE A 131 -17.02 -21.90 -3.16
N GLY A 132 -15.88 -21.56 -3.78
CA GLY A 132 -15.81 -20.44 -4.72
C GLY A 132 -16.77 -20.66 -5.89
N TRP A 133 -16.86 -21.88 -6.43
CA TRP A 133 -17.82 -22.21 -7.47
C TRP A 133 -19.26 -22.07 -7.00
N ILE A 134 -19.60 -22.54 -5.79
CA ILE A 134 -20.94 -22.35 -5.20
C ILE A 134 -21.28 -20.86 -5.08
N ILE A 135 -20.37 -20.03 -4.55
CA ILE A 135 -20.60 -18.58 -4.42
C ILE A 135 -20.77 -17.91 -5.78
N SER A 136 -20.02 -18.33 -6.81
CA SER A 136 -20.16 -17.78 -8.17
C SER A 136 -21.52 -18.04 -8.80
N MET A 137 -22.33 -18.97 -8.26
CA MET A 137 -23.71 -19.20 -8.70
C MET A 137 -24.73 -18.30 -7.98
N VAL A 138 -24.39 -17.82 -6.78
CA VAL A 138 -25.29 -17.02 -5.94
C VAL A 138 -25.04 -15.53 -6.15
N ASN A 139 -23.77 -15.14 -6.29
CA ASN A 139 -23.35 -13.76 -6.43
C ASN A 139 -22.90 -13.47 -7.86
N GLU A 140 -23.16 -12.26 -8.34
CA GLU A 140 -22.61 -11.80 -9.62
C GLU A 140 -21.08 -11.74 -9.54
N VAL A 141 -20.43 -12.46 -10.45
CA VAL A 141 -18.97 -12.45 -10.57
C VAL A 141 -18.55 -11.23 -11.39
N PRO A 142 -17.58 -10.42 -10.93
CA PRO A 142 -17.06 -9.29 -11.70
C PRO A 142 -16.56 -9.71 -13.10
N GLU A 143 -16.84 -8.89 -14.12
CA GLU A 143 -16.46 -9.18 -15.52
C GLU A 143 -14.95 -9.37 -15.74
N ASN A 144 -14.13 -8.75 -14.88
CA ASN A 144 -12.67 -8.85 -14.91
C ASN A 144 -12.13 -10.10 -14.20
N ALA A 145 -12.96 -10.91 -13.56
CA ALA A 145 -12.53 -12.11 -12.86
C ALA A 145 -12.48 -13.32 -13.83
N ALA A 146 -11.31 -13.95 -13.93
CA ALA A 146 -11.14 -15.18 -14.69
C ALA A 146 -11.64 -16.40 -13.88
N LEU A 147 -12.60 -17.14 -14.43
CA LEU A 147 -13.15 -18.38 -13.87
C LEU A 147 -12.38 -19.63 -14.31
N THR A 148 -11.23 -19.50 -14.94
CA THR A 148 -10.38 -20.65 -15.31
C THR A 148 -9.67 -21.20 -14.08
N PRO A 149 -9.65 -22.52 -13.83
CA PRO A 149 -8.92 -23.09 -12.69
C PRO A 149 -7.40 -22.92 -12.85
N ALA A 150 -6.79 -22.01 -12.09
CA ALA A 150 -5.35 -21.74 -12.10
C ALA A 150 -4.59 -22.76 -11.22
N LEU A 151 -4.53 -24.01 -11.68
CA LEU A 151 -3.97 -25.11 -10.89
C LEU A 151 -2.48 -24.94 -10.55
N ALA A 152 -1.68 -24.32 -11.43
CA ALA A 152 -0.26 -24.10 -11.19
C ALA A 152 -0.01 -23.19 -9.98
N ASP A 153 -0.73 -22.07 -9.90
CA ASP A 153 -0.63 -21.11 -8.79
C ASP A 153 -1.12 -21.75 -7.48
N ALA A 154 -2.24 -22.48 -7.53
CA ALA A 154 -2.74 -23.21 -6.38
C ALA A 154 -1.75 -24.28 -5.88
N LEU A 155 -1.06 -24.99 -6.78
CA LEU A 155 -0.02 -25.97 -6.44
C LEU A 155 1.20 -25.29 -5.83
N LEU A 156 1.60 -24.12 -6.32
CA LEU A 156 2.70 -23.35 -5.75
C LEU A 156 2.39 -22.90 -4.32
N ILE A 157 1.17 -22.40 -4.07
CA ILE A 157 0.68 -22.06 -2.73
C ILE A 157 0.72 -23.30 -1.83
N ALA A 158 0.20 -24.43 -2.31
CA ALA A 158 0.19 -25.68 -1.55
C ALA A 158 1.61 -26.17 -1.19
N ALA A 159 2.55 -26.11 -2.14
CA ALA A 159 3.95 -26.48 -1.90
C ALA A 159 4.61 -25.58 -0.85
N ARG A 160 4.37 -24.27 -0.93
CA ARG A 160 4.90 -23.29 0.02
C ARG A 160 4.33 -23.48 1.43
N LEU A 161 3.02 -23.71 1.56
CA LEU A 161 2.38 -24.05 2.85
C LEU A 161 2.97 -25.34 3.44
N PHE A 162 3.18 -26.36 2.61
CA PHE A 162 3.73 -27.63 3.06
C PHE A 162 5.13 -27.45 3.64
N ILE A 163 5.99 -26.70 2.95
CA ILE A 163 7.37 -26.43 3.39
C ILE A 163 7.39 -25.55 4.63
N ALA A 164 6.60 -24.47 4.65
CA ALA A 164 6.48 -23.61 5.82
C ALA A 164 6.03 -24.39 7.07
N GLY A 165 5.11 -25.35 6.91
CA GLY A 165 4.62 -26.21 7.99
C GLY A 165 5.61 -27.26 8.51
N LEU A 166 6.73 -27.53 7.82
CA LEU A 166 7.69 -28.56 8.21
C LEU A 166 8.28 -28.30 9.60
N TYR A 167 8.65 -27.06 9.89
CA TYR A 167 9.26 -26.73 11.17
C TYR A 167 8.30 -26.93 12.34
N LEU A 168 7.09 -26.38 12.28
CA LEU A 168 6.08 -26.61 13.32
C LEU A 168 5.77 -28.10 13.49
N THR A 169 5.67 -28.84 12.38
CA THR A 169 5.44 -30.29 12.39
C THR A 169 6.58 -31.05 13.06
N ALA A 170 7.83 -30.73 12.71
CA ALA A 170 9.01 -31.32 13.34
C ALA A 170 9.10 -30.99 14.83
N PHE A 171 8.85 -29.72 15.19
CA PHE A 171 8.91 -29.23 16.57
C PHE A 171 7.88 -29.92 17.45
N GLN A 172 6.63 -29.90 17.02
CA GLN A 172 5.55 -30.57 17.74
C GLN A 172 5.78 -32.08 17.80
N TYR A 173 6.32 -32.71 16.75
CA TYR A 173 6.64 -34.14 16.75
C TYR A 173 7.73 -34.48 17.75
N MET A 174 8.81 -33.69 17.81
CA MET A 174 9.87 -33.86 18.80
C MET A 174 9.31 -33.78 20.23
N ILE A 175 8.54 -32.73 20.53
CA ILE A 175 7.92 -32.50 21.84
C ILE A 175 7.01 -33.67 22.24
N SER A 176 6.21 -34.17 21.29
CA SER A 176 5.29 -35.28 21.50
C SER A 176 5.97 -36.64 21.68
N VAL A 177 7.13 -36.83 21.05
CA VAL A 177 7.95 -38.03 21.27
C VAL A 177 8.63 -37.98 22.64
N ILE A 178 9.12 -36.80 23.05
CA ILE A 178 9.79 -36.59 24.34
C ILE A 178 8.85 -36.80 25.52
N MET A 179 7.61 -36.29 25.42
CA MET A 179 6.66 -36.32 26.53
C MET A 179 5.70 -37.53 26.41
N PRO A 180 5.67 -38.43 27.41
CA PRO A 180 4.74 -39.56 27.39
C PRO A 180 3.27 -39.17 27.54
N SER A 181 2.99 -38.01 28.13
CA SER A 181 1.63 -37.51 28.33
C SER A 181 1.13 -36.73 27.12
N PHE A 182 0.02 -37.21 26.55
CA PHE A 182 -0.69 -36.55 25.46
C PHE A 182 -1.17 -35.14 25.81
N ILE A 183 -1.63 -34.93 27.05
CA ILE A 183 -2.16 -33.63 27.50
C ILE A 183 -1.07 -32.57 27.43
N TRP A 184 0.12 -32.87 27.96
CA TRP A 184 1.24 -31.93 27.95
C TRP A 184 1.72 -31.61 26.54
N SER A 185 1.70 -32.59 25.62
CA SER A 185 2.04 -32.36 24.20
C SER A 185 1.08 -31.39 23.52
N ILE A 186 -0.23 -31.53 23.75
CA ILE A 186 -1.23 -30.61 23.21
C ILE A 186 -1.10 -29.24 23.83
N LEU A 187 -0.98 -29.17 25.16
CA LEU A 187 -0.87 -27.89 25.87
C LEU A 187 0.32 -27.08 25.38
N VAL A 188 1.51 -27.68 25.23
CA VAL A 188 2.70 -26.98 24.72
C VAL A 188 2.46 -26.42 23.31
N GLY A 189 1.88 -27.22 22.41
CA GLY A 189 1.56 -26.77 21.06
C GLY A 189 0.50 -25.66 21.05
N PHE A 190 -0.53 -25.78 21.89
CA PHE A 190 -1.59 -24.77 22.00
C PHE A 190 -1.09 -23.46 22.62
N PHE A 191 -0.22 -23.52 23.63
CA PHE A 191 0.41 -22.32 24.18
C PHE A 191 1.38 -21.67 23.20
N LEU A 192 2.05 -22.44 22.33
CA LEU A 192 2.78 -21.89 21.18
C LEU A 192 1.82 -21.13 20.26
N LEU A 193 0.70 -21.73 19.88
CA LEU A 193 -0.32 -21.04 19.08
C LEU A 193 -0.86 -19.76 19.73
N LEU A 194 -1.18 -19.80 21.04
CA LEU A 194 -1.62 -18.62 21.77
C LEU A 194 -0.53 -17.55 21.88
N ALA A 195 0.70 -17.94 22.19
CA ALA A 195 1.82 -17.02 22.30
C ALA A 195 2.06 -16.29 20.97
N TYR A 196 1.92 -16.97 19.83
CA TYR A 196 1.97 -16.32 18.52
C TYR A 196 0.95 -15.17 18.40
N LEU A 197 -0.31 -15.39 18.81
CA LEU A 197 -1.34 -14.35 18.76
C LEU A 197 -0.98 -13.13 19.62
N PHE A 198 -0.47 -13.36 20.84
CA PHE A 198 -0.03 -12.27 21.73
C PHE A 198 1.21 -11.54 21.19
N LEU A 199 2.23 -12.29 20.75
CA LEU A 199 3.45 -11.71 20.19
C LEU A 199 3.17 -10.92 18.90
N THR A 200 2.22 -11.37 18.08
CA THR A 200 1.78 -10.67 16.86
C THR A 200 1.08 -9.37 17.23
N ALA A 201 0.17 -9.40 18.21
CA ALA A 201 -0.50 -8.19 18.71
C ALA A 201 0.50 -7.17 19.31
N MET A 202 1.64 -7.64 19.82
CA MET A 202 2.72 -6.81 20.35
C MET A 202 3.80 -6.46 19.31
N GLY A 203 3.74 -6.98 18.09
CA GLY A 203 4.76 -6.72 17.04
C GLY A 203 6.16 -7.30 17.33
N ILE A 204 6.29 -8.30 18.22
CA ILE A 204 7.60 -8.83 18.69
C ILE A 204 7.80 -10.31 18.35
N VAL A 205 7.16 -10.81 17.29
CA VAL A 205 7.30 -12.21 16.86
C VAL A 205 8.71 -12.44 16.28
N PRO A 206 9.50 -13.38 16.82
CA PRO A 206 10.78 -13.72 16.21
C PRO A 206 10.59 -14.32 14.81
N GLU A 207 11.45 -13.99 13.85
CA GLU A 207 11.33 -14.50 12.47
C GLU A 207 11.45 -16.03 12.36
N TRP A 208 12.16 -16.65 13.29
CA TRP A 208 12.29 -18.09 13.38
C TRP A 208 11.11 -18.73 14.09
N TYR A 209 10.07 -17.99 14.50
CA TYR A 209 8.93 -18.55 15.20
C TYR A 209 8.15 -19.51 14.27
N PRO A 210 7.83 -20.76 14.68
CA PRO A 210 7.27 -21.76 13.77
C PRO A 210 5.99 -21.37 13.03
N ILE A 211 5.13 -20.56 13.68
CA ILE A 211 3.85 -20.12 13.13
C ILE A 211 4.00 -18.85 12.28
N ASP A 212 4.98 -17.98 12.58
CA ASP A 212 5.28 -16.78 11.77
C ASP A 212 5.65 -17.16 10.33
N VAL A 213 6.43 -18.24 10.17
CA VAL A 213 6.80 -18.73 8.85
C VAL A 213 5.58 -19.15 8.01
N LEU A 214 4.53 -19.67 8.67
CA LEU A 214 3.25 -19.97 8.01
C LEU A 214 2.47 -18.69 7.68
N GLY A 215 2.41 -17.73 8.62
CA GLY A 215 1.78 -16.43 8.41
C GLY A 215 2.40 -15.65 7.24
N LYS A 216 3.72 -15.73 7.04
CA LYS A 216 4.38 -15.10 5.88
C LYS A 216 3.86 -15.61 4.52
N ILE A 217 3.28 -16.81 4.45
CA ILE A 217 2.65 -17.29 3.21
C ILE A 217 1.33 -16.56 2.93
N SER A 218 0.55 -16.21 3.96
CA SER A 218 -0.68 -15.41 3.78
C SER A 218 -0.39 -13.94 3.48
N THR A 219 0.68 -13.38 4.05
CA THR A 219 1.13 -12.00 3.76
C THR A 219 1.69 -11.88 2.34
N TYR A 220 2.56 -12.80 1.93
CA TYR A 220 3.27 -12.76 0.64
C TYR A 220 2.72 -13.81 -0.33
N LYS A 221 1.48 -13.58 -0.79
CA LYS A 221 0.69 -14.55 -1.58
C LYS A 221 1.40 -15.02 -2.86
N LYS A 222 2.04 -14.12 -3.61
CA LYS A 222 2.81 -14.43 -4.83
C LYS A 222 4.16 -15.12 -4.58
N GLY A 223 4.72 -15.00 -3.38
CA GLY A 223 6.02 -15.59 -3.03
C GLY A 223 7.17 -14.62 -3.20
N SER A 224 8.31 -15.13 -3.69
CA SER A 224 9.50 -14.32 -3.93
C SER A 224 9.22 -13.25 -4.98
N GLU A 225 9.68 -12.04 -4.73
CA GLU A 225 9.59 -10.91 -5.66
C GLU A 225 10.73 -10.94 -6.68
N LEU A 226 11.81 -11.66 -6.36
CA LEU A 226 12.96 -11.90 -7.23
C LEU A 226 12.84 -13.20 -8.04
N GLY A 227 11.72 -13.91 -7.92
CA GLY A 227 11.46 -15.16 -8.67
C GLY A 227 12.16 -16.39 -8.08
N TYR A 228 12.61 -16.34 -6.82
CA TYR A 228 13.11 -17.52 -6.14
C TYR A 228 12.00 -18.55 -5.88
N TRP A 229 12.35 -19.83 -6.02
CA TRP A 229 11.41 -20.92 -5.73
C TRP A 229 11.04 -20.97 -4.24
N PHE A 230 11.99 -20.64 -3.35
CA PHE A 230 11.79 -20.59 -1.91
C PHE A 230 12.08 -19.20 -1.37
N THR A 231 11.18 -18.70 -0.52
CA THR A 231 11.43 -17.52 0.30
C THR A 231 12.45 -17.86 1.38
N TYR A 232 13.15 -16.86 1.94
CA TYR A 232 14.10 -17.12 3.02
C TYR A 232 13.42 -17.79 4.23
N SER A 233 12.17 -17.41 4.53
CA SER A 233 11.38 -18.02 5.60
C SER A 233 11.12 -19.51 5.37
N ALA A 234 10.91 -19.94 4.12
CA ALA A 234 10.77 -21.34 3.77
C ALA A 234 12.09 -22.11 3.99
N ILE A 235 13.23 -21.49 3.67
CA ILE A 235 14.56 -22.05 3.95
C ILE A 235 14.79 -22.16 5.46
N VAL A 236 14.43 -21.13 6.24
CA VAL A 236 14.47 -21.16 7.71
C VAL A 236 13.65 -22.34 8.26
N SER A 237 12.43 -22.54 7.78
CA SER A 237 11.60 -23.69 8.20
C SER A 237 12.28 -25.02 7.90
N LEU A 238 12.87 -25.16 6.71
CA LEU A 238 13.58 -26.38 6.34
C LEU A 238 14.78 -26.63 7.26
N LEU A 239 15.65 -25.64 7.47
CA LEU A 239 16.85 -25.77 8.32
C LEU A 239 16.48 -26.09 9.77
N CYS A 240 15.51 -25.36 10.34
CA CYS A 240 15.02 -25.60 11.68
C CYS A 240 14.39 -27.00 11.83
N SER A 241 13.63 -27.46 10.82
CA SER A 241 13.05 -28.80 10.82
C SER A 241 14.12 -29.90 10.86
N LEU A 242 15.24 -29.74 10.14
CA LEU A 242 16.34 -30.70 10.14
C LEU A 242 17.04 -30.79 11.50
N ILE A 243 17.31 -29.65 12.13
CA ILE A 243 17.90 -29.59 13.47
C ILE A 243 16.99 -30.29 14.49
N VAL A 244 15.70 -29.94 14.48
CA VAL A 244 14.72 -30.47 15.43
C VAL A 244 14.50 -31.97 15.23
N LEU A 245 14.36 -32.44 13.99
CA LEU A 245 14.21 -33.88 13.71
C LEU A 245 15.44 -34.67 14.14
N TYR A 246 16.65 -34.13 13.96
CA TYR A 246 17.87 -34.76 14.45
C TYR A 246 17.85 -34.89 15.97
N ILE A 247 17.55 -33.80 16.69
CA ILE A 247 17.49 -33.80 18.16
C ILE A 247 16.44 -34.80 18.66
N GLY A 248 15.23 -34.73 18.10
CA GLY A 248 14.13 -35.64 18.44
C GLY A 248 14.46 -37.10 18.18
N PHE A 249 15.13 -37.41 17.06
CA PHE A 249 15.56 -38.77 16.76
C PHE A 249 16.64 -39.27 17.72
N GLN A 250 17.63 -38.43 18.06
CA GLN A 250 18.67 -38.81 19.03
C GLN A 250 18.08 -39.08 20.41
N TRP A 251 17.13 -38.25 20.84
CA TRP A 251 16.37 -38.49 22.06
C TRP A 251 15.58 -39.80 21.97
N TYR A 252 14.83 -40.04 20.89
CA TYR A 252 14.06 -41.27 20.70
C TYR A 252 14.95 -42.53 20.76
N ARG A 253 16.14 -42.46 20.15
CA ARG A 253 17.10 -43.57 20.10
C ARG A 253 17.66 -43.94 21.47
N HIS A 254 17.90 -42.94 22.33
CA HIS A 254 18.63 -43.09 23.60
C HIS A 254 17.78 -42.83 24.86
N LYS A 255 16.49 -42.48 24.69
CA LYS A 255 15.44 -42.23 25.69
C LYS A 255 15.66 -41.09 26.69
N THR A 256 16.90 -40.63 26.89
CA THR A 256 17.20 -39.46 27.74
C THR A 256 18.17 -38.52 27.04
N LEU A 257 18.14 -37.23 27.38
CA LEU A 257 19.08 -36.24 26.85
C LEU A 257 20.53 -36.56 27.24
N LYS A 258 20.75 -37.01 28.50
CA LYS A 258 22.06 -37.42 28.99
C LYS A 258 22.65 -38.56 28.14
N TYR A 259 21.86 -39.56 27.78
CA TYR A 259 22.36 -40.61 26.89
C TYR A 259 22.42 -40.15 25.45
N ALA A 260 21.47 -39.36 24.95
CA ALA A 260 21.46 -38.87 23.58
C ALA A 260 22.73 -38.09 23.22
N PHE A 261 23.25 -37.29 24.15
CA PHE A 261 24.33 -36.34 23.89
C PHE A 261 25.50 -36.38 24.89
N GLY A 262 25.48 -37.20 25.93
CA GLY A 262 26.47 -37.14 27.02
C GLY A 262 27.84 -37.76 26.76
N THR A 263 28.06 -38.46 25.63
CA THR A 263 29.40 -38.95 25.26
C THR A 263 30.09 -37.98 24.32
N PRO A 264 31.42 -37.77 24.40
CA PRO A 264 32.15 -36.82 23.55
C PRO A 264 31.86 -36.97 22.05
N LYS A 265 31.77 -38.19 21.53
CA LYS A 265 31.44 -38.45 20.11
C LYS A 265 30.05 -37.94 19.71
N ARG A 266 29.03 -38.15 20.56
CA ARG A 266 27.64 -37.74 20.28
C ARG A 266 27.42 -36.26 20.51
N ALA A 267 28.07 -35.70 21.54
CA ALA A 267 28.14 -34.26 21.77
C ALA A 267 28.78 -33.57 20.55
N GLY A 268 29.94 -34.06 20.10
CA GLY A 268 30.63 -33.55 18.90
C GLY A 268 29.78 -33.65 17.63
N MET A 269 28.98 -34.71 17.47
CA MET A 269 28.05 -34.83 16.35
C MET A 269 26.91 -33.79 16.43
N LEU A 270 26.33 -33.56 17.62
CA LEU A 270 25.33 -32.50 17.80
C LEU A 270 25.93 -31.12 17.51
N VAL A 271 27.12 -30.83 18.02
CA VAL A 271 27.84 -29.58 17.73
C VAL A 271 28.10 -29.44 16.23
N GLY A 272 28.49 -30.50 15.53
CA GLY A 272 28.67 -30.48 14.08
C GLY A 272 27.36 -30.17 13.33
N VAL A 273 26.24 -30.79 13.72
CA VAL A 273 24.92 -30.51 13.13
C VAL A 273 24.51 -29.05 13.39
N LEU A 274 24.66 -28.56 14.62
CA LEU A 274 24.34 -27.18 14.98
C LEU A 274 25.28 -26.18 14.28
N ALA A 275 26.56 -26.50 14.10
CA ALA A 275 27.50 -25.64 13.39
C ALA A 275 27.13 -25.51 11.90
N VAL A 276 26.79 -26.63 11.25
CA VAL A 276 26.41 -26.62 9.82
C VAL A 276 25.05 -25.96 9.62
N PHE A 277 23.98 -26.49 10.23
CA PHE A 277 22.64 -25.99 9.98
C PHE A 277 22.34 -24.69 10.73
N GLY A 278 22.92 -24.49 11.92
CA GLY A 278 22.83 -23.22 12.64
C GLY A 278 23.66 -22.12 11.97
N GLY A 279 24.81 -22.46 11.39
CA GLY A 279 25.58 -21.52 10.56
C GLY A 279 24.80 -21.10 9.30
N LEU A 280 24.21 -22.06 8.58
CA LEU A 280 23.32 -21.78 7.44
C LEU A 280 22.09 -20.97 7.87
N LEU A 281 21.51 -21.26 9.03
CA LEU A 281 20.36 -20.52 9.56
C LEU A 281 20.74 -19.07 9.89
N ALA A 282 21.87 -18.85 10.56
CA ALA A 282 22.38 -17.52 10.86
C ALA A 282 22.67 -16.73 9.57
N TYR A 283 23.28 -17.37 8.56
CA TYR A 283 23.48 -16.78 7.24
C TYR A 283 22.14 -16.42 6.58
N THR A 284 21.15 -17.31 6.62
CA THR A 284 19.83 -17.09 5.99
C THR A 284 19.03 -15.99 6.70
N LEU A 285 19.20 -15.81 8.01
CA LEU A 285 18.52 -14.77 8.79
C LEU A 285 19.21 -13.40 8.69
N THR A 286 20.48 -13.37 8.27
CA THR A 286 21.21 -12.12 8.08
C THR A 286 20.66 -11.43 6.82
N PRO A 287 20.06 -10.24 6.94
CA PRO A 287 19.48 -9.55 5.79
C PRO A 287 20.55 -9.07 4.83
N ASP A 288 20.17 -8.97 3.55
CA ASP A 288 21.02 -8.44 2.50
C ASP A 288 20.60 -7.00 2.11
N VAL A 289 21.51 -6.26 1.49
CA VAL A 289 21.30 -4.89 1.01
C VAL A 289 21.62 -4.84 -0.47
N MET A 290 20.63 -4.45 -1.29
CA MET A 290 20.84 -4.22 -2.71
C MET A 290 21.89 -3.14 -2.92
N GLN A 291 22.98 -3.50 -3.59
CA GLN A 291 24.08 -2.57 -3.85
C GLN A 291 23.70 -1.56 -4.95
N PRO A 292 24.26 -0.33 -4.90
CA PRO A 292 24.16 0.60 -6.01
C PRO A 292 24.66 -0.03 -7.31
N TYR A 293 24.05 0.37 -8.42
CA TYR A 293 24.52 0.02 -9.74
C TYR A 293 25.67 0.96 -10.18
N GLY A 294 26.05 0.90 -11.46
CA GLY A 294 27.05 1.82 -12.03
C GLY A 294 26.45 3.06 -12.72
N LYS A 295 25.13 3.08 -12.91
CA LYS A 295 24.40 4.12 -13.64
C LYS A 295 22.95 4.18 -13.20
N THR A 296 22.27 5.28 -13.50
CA THR A 296 20.84 5.42 -13.24
C THR A 296 20.05 4.92 -14.44
N SER A 297 19.34 3.80 -14.31
CA SER A 297 18.54 3.21 -15.39
C SER A 297 17.16 2.78 -14.93
N ILE A 298 16.18 3.00 -15.79
CA ILE A 298 14.82 2.53 -15.62
C ILE A 298 14.47 1.66 -16.83
N ALA A 299 14.04 0.43 -16.57
CA ALA A 299 13.58 -0.51 -17.58
C ALA A 299 12.29 -1.20 -17.13
N GLY A 300 11.62 -1.89 -18.04
CA GLY A 300 10.39 -2.57 -17.66
C GLY A 300 9.56 -3.10 -18.81
N ILE A 301 8.40 -3.63 -18.42
CA ILE A 301 7.36 -4.16 -19.30
C ILE A 301 6.03 -3.49 -18.97
N ILE A 302 5.18 -3.31 -19.99
CA ILE A 302 3.85 -2.75 -19.86
C ILE A 302 2.85 -3.74 -20.46
N ASP A 303 2.05 -4.38 -19.63
CA ASP A 303 0.85 -5.07 -20.04
C ASP A 303 -0.34 -4.11 -19.97
N SER A 304 -0.84 -3.65 -21.11
CA SER A 304 -2.00 -2.75 -21.18
C SER A 304 -3.00 -3.15 -22.27
N ASP A 305 -4.28 -2.93 -21.97
CA ASP A 305 -5.39 -2.98 -22.92
C ASP A 305 -5.38 -1.84 -23.96
N THR A 306 -4.58 -0.80 -23.73
CA THR A 306 -4.41 0.35 -24.62
C THR A 306 -2.94 0.55 -24.97
N PRO A 307 -2.58 0.91 -26.22
CA PRO A 307 -1.19 1.11 -26.59
C PRO A 307 -0.58 2.29 -25.81
N ILE A 308 0.56 2.04 -25.17
CA ILE A 308 1.34 3.06 -24.45
C ILE A 308 2.66 3.21 -25.20
N ASN A 309 2.85 4.37 -25.84
CA ASN A 309 4.04 4.62 -26.66
C ASN A 309 5.13 5.38 -25.92
N LYS A 310 4.79 6.08 -24.82
CA LYS A 310 5.71 6.91 -24.06
C LYS A 310 5.44 6.84 -22.56
N LEU A 311 6.52 6.95 -21.79
CA LEU A 311 6.52 7.16 -20.35
C LEU A 311 7.27 8.44 -20.00
N TYR A 312 6.95 9.01 -18.86
CA TYR A 312 7.65 10.19 -18.35
C TYR A 312 8.11 9.93 -16.92
N VAL A 313 9.37 10.20 -16.64
CA VAL A 313 9.89 10.29 -15.27
C VAL A 313 9.78 11.74 -14.85
N ARG A 314 9.08 12.00 -13.74
CA ARG A 314 8.77 13.34 -13.26
C ARG A 314 9.21 13.53 -11.81
N ASP A 315 9.57 14.77 -11.49
CA ASP A 315 9.73 15.22 -10.12
C ASP A 315 8.35 15.24 -9.42
N ALA A 316 8.21 14.57 -8.28
CA ALA A 316 6.91 14.46 -7.61
C ALA A 316 6.44 15.78 -6.96
N PHE A 317 7.34 16.72 -6.66
CA PHE A 317 6.99 17.96 -5.94
C PHE A 317 6.46 19.04 -6.88
N ILE A 318 7.15 19.26 -8.00
CA ILE A 318 6.81 20.28 -9.01
C ILE A 318 6.26 19.70 -10.32
N ASN A 319 6.11 18.38 -10.42
CA ASN A 319 5.62 17.66 -11.61
C ASN A 319 6.46 17.95 -12.88
N ASP A 320 7.75 18.24 -12.71
CA ASP A 320 8.64 18.56 -13.82
C ASP A 320 9.13 17.29 -14.51
N THR A 321 9.10 17.27 -15.85
CA THR A 321 9.57 16.11 -16.62
C THR A 321 11.10 16.07 -16.67
N ILE A 322 11.66 14.98 -16.14
CA ILE A 322 13.09 14.67 -16.04
C ILE A 322 13.55 13.86 -17.24
N ALA A 323 12.77 12.85 -17.64
CA ALA A 323 13.06 12.00 -18.78
C ALA A 323 11.77 11.61 -19.51
N GLU A 324 11.87 11.53 -20.83
CA GLU A 324 10.84 10.97 -21.71
C GLU A 324 11.40 9.66 -22.27
N ILE A 325 10.61 8.59 -22.17
CA ILE A 325 11.04 7.23 -22.50
C ILE A 325 10.09 6.65 -23.53
N ASP A 326 10.64 6.24 -24.67
CA ASP A 326 9.88 5.52 -25.69
C ASP A 326 9.61 4.07 -25.24
N VAL A 327 8.39 3.61 -25.48
CA VAL A 327 7.97 2.22 -25.29
C VAL A 327 7.91 1.54 -26.66
N LYS A 328 8.60 0.41 -26.79
CA LYS A 328 8.63 -0.41 -28.01
C LYS A 328 8.33 -1.84 -27.63
N ASP A 329 7.40 -2.47 -28.34
CA ASP A 329 6.97 -3.85 -28.09
C ASP A 329 6.63 -4.11 -26.60
N ASN A 330 5.88 -3.19 -26.00
CA ASN A 330 5.49 -3.23 -24.58
C ASN A 330 6.67 -3.25 -23.61
N LYS A 331 7.86 -2.81 -24.03
CA LYS A 331 9.07 -2.74 -23.23
C LYS A 331 9.67 -1.35 -23.30
N PHE A 332 10.38 -0.97 -22.26
CA PHE A 332 11.13 0.27 -22.23
C PHE A 332 12.45 0.08 -21.50
N HIS A 333 13.41 0.92 -21.86
CA HIS A 333 14.69 1.05 -21.19
C HIS A 333 15.22 2.44 -21.46
N TYR A 334 15.60 3.13 -20.39
CA TYR A 334 16.20 4.44 -20.45
C TYR A 334 17.29 4.61 -19.40
N GLU A 335 18.35 5.31 -19.77
CA GLU A 335 19.44 5.69 -18.87
C GLU A 335 19.34 7.19 -18.56
N ILE A 336 19.12 7.51 -17.28
CA ILE A 336 18.99 8.89 -16.81
C ILE A 336 20.38 9.45 -16.54
N LYS A 337 20.81 10.42 -17.36
CA LYS A 337 22.11 11.09 -17.21
C LYS A 337 22.11 12.23 -16.19
N LYS A 338 20.93 12.70 -15.79
CA LYS A 338 20.80 13.78 -14.80
C LYS A 338 21.18 13.25 -13.42
N ASN A 339 21.82 14.08 -12.61
CA ASN A 339 22.03 13.77 -11.20
C ASN A 339 20.66 13.72 -10.49
N MET A 340 20.41 12.64 -9.77
CA MET A 340 19.14 12.36 -9.10
C MET A 340 19.42 12.21 -7.61
N PRO A 341 19.08 13.20 -6.75
CA PRO A 341 19.11 12.97 -5.32
C PRO A 341 18.12 11.84 -4.96
N LEU A 342 18.35 11.18 -3.83
CA LEU A 342 17.38 10.23 -3.32
C LEU A 342 16.08 10.96 -3.01
N ASP A 343 15.01 10.58 -3.70
CA ASP A 343 13.68 11.16 -3.54
C ASP A 343 12.63 10.19 -4.10
N ILE A 344 11.35 10.54 -3.94
CA ILE A 344 10.25 9.90 -4.64
C ILE A 344 10.02 10.58 -5.99
N TYR A 345 10.11 9.80 -7.06
CA TYR A 345 9.87 10.24 -8.43
C TYR A 345 8.59 9.61 -8.98
N GLN A 346 7.95 10.28 -9.93
CA GLN A 346 6.75 9.78 -10.60
C GLN A 346 7.10 9.19 -11.96
N VAL A 347 6.76 7.92 -12.18
CA VAL A 347 6.76 7.30 -13.52
C VAL A 347 5.34 7.39 -14.06
N ALA A 348 5.09 8.41 -14.88
CA ALA A 348 3.80 8.68 -15.50
C ALA A 348 3.62 7.82 -16.77
N ILE A 349 2.49 7.12 -16.84
CA ILE A 349 2.20 6.10 -17.85
C ILE A 349 1.00 6.55 -18.70
N GLY A 350 1.26 7.40 -19.70
CA GLY A 350 0.19 7.99 -20.52
C GLY A 350 -0.87 8.72 -19.68
N GLU A 351 -2.14 8.54 -20.01
CA GLU A 351 -3.29 9.05 -19.25
C GLU A 351 -3.67 8.16 -18.05
N ALA A 352 -2.94 7.06 -17.84
CA ALA A 352 -3.30 5.99 -16.91
C ALA A 352 -2.84 6.20 -15.46
N GLY A 353 -2.36 7.40 -15.13
CA GLY A 353 -1.80 7.72 -13.83
C GLY A 353 -0.27 7.60 -13.76
N ALA A 354 0.26 7.72 -12.55
CA ALA A 354 1.69 7.69 -12.28
C ALA A 354 2.00 6.77 -11.10
N ILE A 355 3.15 6.12 -11.15
CA ILE A 355 3.68 5.28 -10.05
C ILE A 355 4.76 6.08 -9.35
N ASN A 356 4.65 6.18 -8.03
CA ASN A 356 5.69 6.76 -7.20
C ASN A 356 6.79 5.71 -6.98
N VAL A 357 8.04 6.06 -7.29
CA VAL A 357 9.20 5.19 -7.12
C VAL A 357 10.29 5.90 -6.33
N ALA A 358 10.80 5.24 -5.30
CA ALA A 358 12.00 5.68 -4.59
C ALA A 358 13.23 5.37 -5.46
N MET A 359 14.01 6.39 -5.78
CA MET A 359 15.18 6.27 -6.65
C MET A 359 16.20 7.34 -6.33
N SER A 360 17.46 7.09 -6.68
CA SER A 360 18.58 8.03 -6.62
C SER A 360 19.54 7.79 -7.78
N GLY A 361 20.62 8.57 -7.85
CA GLY A 361 21.73 8.31 -8.75
C GLY A 361 22.31 6.90 -8.54
N ASN A 362 22.74 6.26 -9.62
CA ASN A 362 23.30 4.91 -9.63
C ASN A 362 22.30 3.81 -9.27
N ASP A 363 21.01 4.03 -9.51
CA ASP A 363 19.98 3.00 -9.32
C ASP A 363 19.54 2.35 -10.62
N SER A 364 19.31 1.05 -10.59
CA SER A 364 18.69 0.30 -11.69
C SER A 364 17.34 -0.23 -11.24
N LEU A 365 16.25 0.32 -11.80
CA LEU A 365 14.90 -0.10 -11.53
C LEU A 365 14.32 -0.90 -12.70
N HIS A 366 13.61 -1.97 -12.37
CA HIS A 366 12.77 -2.70 -13.30
C HIS A 366 11.30 -2.61 -12.86
N ILE A 367 10.45 -2.03 -13.71
CA ILE A 367 9.04 -1.74 -13.40
C ILE A 367 8.16 -2.57 -14.33
N ALA A 368 7.41 -3.52 -13.76
CA ALA A 368 6.40 -4.27 -14.49
C ALA A 368 5.03 -3.66 -14.23
N VAL A 369 4.38 -3.15 -15.28
CA VAL A 369 3.11 -2.42 -15.18
C VAL A 369 2.00 -3.26 -15.77
N THR A 370 0.91 -3.44 -15.03
CA THR A 370 -0.33 -4.03 -15.52
C THR A 370 -1.43 -2.98 -15.49
N LYS A 371 -2.05 -2.71 -16.64
CA LYS A 371 -3.10 -1.71 -16.79
C LYS A 371 -4.32 -2.30 -17.49
N ARG A 372 -5.51 -2.06 -16.93
CA ARG A 372 -6.81 -2.23 -17.62
C ARG A 372 -7.72 -1.05 -17.30
N GLY A 373 -8.26 -0.39 -18.33
CA GLY A 373 -9.05 0.83 -18.16
C GLY A 373 -8.24 1.90 -17.44
N GLN A 374 -8.71 2.31 -16.26
CA GLN A 374 -8.00 3.25 -15.36
C GLN A 374 -7.19 2.57 -14.27
N ALA A 375 -7.41 1.28 -14.05
CA ALA A 375 -6.69 0.56 -13.04
C ALA A 375 -5.29 0.28 -13.55
N ALA A 376 -4.31 0.61 -12.72
CA ALA A 376 -2.91 0.31 -12.96
C ALA A 376 -2.32 -0.25 -11.66
N ASP A 377 -1.56 -1.32 -11.80
CA ASP A 377 -0.70 -1.85 -10.75
C ASP A 377 0.73 -1.92 -11.30
N ALA A 378 1.70 -1.81 -10.42
CA ALA A 378 3.09 -1.84 -10.80
C ALA A 378 3.97 -2.51 -9.76
N GLU A 379 4.76 -3.47 -10.23
CA GLU A 379 5.78 -4.12 -9.43
C GLU A 379 7.15 -3.50 -9.74
N VAL A 380 7.72 -2.84 -8.74
CA VAL A 380 9.05 -2.24 -8.82
C VAL A 380 10.08 -3.20 -8.21
N THR A 381 11.13 -3.51 -8.96
CA THR A 381 12.26 -4.35 -8.54
C THR A 381 13.59 -3.68 -8.91
N GLY A 382 14.72 -4.26 -8.51
CA GLY A 382 16.06 -3.74 -8.79
C GLY A 382 16.76 -3.19 -7.54
N THR A 383 17.66 -2.22 -7.71
CA THR A 383 18.55 -1.75 -6.62
C THR A 383 17.84 -1.01 -5.49
N ARG A 384 16.56 -0.69 -5.66
CA ARG A 384 15.68 -0.09 -4.64
C ARG A 384 14.48 -0.97 -4.31
N LEU A 385 14.61 -2.30 -4.43
CA LEU A 385 13.51 -3.23 -4.14
C LEU A 385 12.93 -2.99 -2.74
N ALA A 386 13.78 -2.98 -1.71
CA ALA A 386 13.35 -2.85 -0.33
C ALA A 386 12.71 -1.49 -0.07
N GLU A 387 13.25 -0.40 -0.63
CA GLU A 387 12.75 0.96 -0.48
C GLU A 387 11.39 1.17 -1.17
N ASN A 388 11.17 0.55 -2.33
CA ASN A 388 9.88 0.59 -3.02
C ASN A 388 8.86 -0.40 -2.45
N ARG A 389 9.31 -1.35 -1.61
CA ARG A 389 8.46 -2.24 -0.81
C ARG A 389 8.28 -1.78 0.63
N TYR A 390 9.09 -0.80 1.05
CA TYR A 390 8.90 -0.04 2.27
C TYR A 390 7.60 0.74 2.11
N LYS A 391 6.50 0.00 2.22
CA LYS A 391 5.19 0.61 2.33
C LYS A 391 5.26 1.46 3.57
N LYS A 392 4.61 2.60 3.50
CA LYS A 392 4.26 3.43 4.65
C LYS A 392 3.22 2.63 5.48
N ASP A 393 3.48 1.38 5.84
CA ASP A 393 2.62 0.49 6.65
C ASP A 393 2.48 1.02 8.10
N ASN A 394 3.16 2.14 8.40
CA ASN A 394 2.79 3.06 9.49
C ASN A 394 1.53 3.89 9.23
N LYS A 395 0.80 3.69 8.13
CA LYS A 395 -0.39 4.50 7.78
C LYS A 395 -1.57 4.37 8.75
N TYR A 396 -1.51 3.46 9.73
CA TYR A 396 -2.38 3.47 10.90
C TYR A 396 -1.67 2.90 12.14
N SER A 397 -0.44 3.33 12.43
CA SER A 397 -0.05 3.30 13.85
C SER A 397 -0.84 4.42 14.52
N TRP A 398 -1.80 4.07 15.35
CA TRP A 398 -2.44 5.05 16.21
C TRP A 398 -1.35 5.83 16.95
N SER A 399 -1.40 7.16 16.85
CA SER A 399 -0.54 8.07 17.61
C SER A 399 -1.41 8.69 18.69
N SER A 400 -1.09 8.35 19.93
CA SER A 400 -1.78 8.86 21.11
C SER A 400 -1.62 10.38 21.19
N VAL A 401 -0.41 10.88 20.92
CA VAL A 401 -0.12 12.31 20.93
C VAL A 401 -0.89 13.04 19.83
N SER A 402 -0.98 12.48 18.62
CA SER A 402 -1.80 13.05 17.55
C SER A 402 -3.27 13.13 17.98
N TYR A 403 -3.79 12.09 18.62
CA TYR A 403 -5.17 12.06 19.12
C TYR A 403 -5.39 13.12 20.22
N TYR A 404 -4.48 13.22 21.19
CA TYR A 404 -4.57 14.22 22.26
C TYR A 404 -4.55 15.65 21.72
N ILE A 405 -3.66 15.94 20.78
CA ILE A 405 -3.57 17.26 20.15
C ILE A 405 -4.83 17.55 19.34
N GLN A 406 -5.34 16.61 18.55
CA GLN A 406 -6.53 16.80 17.71
C GLN A 406 -7.78 17.08 18.56
N GLU A 407 -8.02 16.27 19.59
CA GLU A 407 -9.19 16.35 20.48
C GLU A 407 -9.02 17.38 21.63
N ASN A 408 -7.91 18.13 21.64
CA ASN A 408 -7.57 19.11 22.68
C ASN A 408 -7.52 18.53 24.11
N ILE A 409 -7.10 17.27 24.26
CA ILE A 409 -7.07 16.54 25.53
C ILE A 409 -5.76 16.84 26.26
N GLY A 410 -5.84 17.30 27.51
CA GLY A 410 -4.67 17.48 28.37
C GLY A 410 -3.69 18.54 27.90
N LEU A 411 -4.15 19.49 27.06
CA LEU A 411 -3.30 20.56 26.52
C LEU A 411 -2.83 21.55 27.59
N ASP A 412 -3.36 21.49 28.82
CA ASP A 412 -2.91 22.25 29.99
C ASP A 412 -1.68 21.66 30.67
N ASP A 413 -1.41 20.37 30.48
CA ASP A 413 -0.26 19.62 30.98
C ASP A 413 0.79 19.42 29.86
N GLU A 414 1.74 20.34 29.77
CA GLU A 414 2.75 20.30 28.70
C GLU A 414 3.76 19.16 28.86
N GLU A 415 4.13 18.82 30.09
CA GLU A 415 5.11 17.76 30.34
C GLU A 415 4.57 16.42 29.84
N LYS A 416 3.30 16.14 30.11
CA LYS A 416 2.66 14.92 29.62
C LYS A 416 2.67 14.82 28.10
N ILE A 417 2.28 15.88 27.39
CA ILE A 417 2.23 15.87 25.92
C ILE A 417 3.63 15.78 25.32
N ILE A 418 4.60 16.49 25.90
CA ILE A 418 6.00 16.45 25.44
C ILE A 418 6.61 15.06 25.63
N ASN A 419 6.41 14.44 26.80
CA ASN A 419 6.95 13.12 27.07
C ASN A 419 6.37 12.08 26.11
N GLU A 420 5.05 12.09 25.93
CA GLU A 420 4.38 11.18 24.99
C GLU A 420 4.87 11.39 23.55
N LEU A 421 5.03 12.64 23.12
CA LEU A 421 5.56 12.97 21.79
C LEU A 421 6.97 12.40 21.58
N VAL A 422 7.86 12.60 22.56
CA VAL A 422 9.25 12.15 22.51
C VAL A 422 9.35 10.63 22.59
N ASP A 423 8.54 9.99 23.43
CA ASP A 423 8.54 8.53 23.58
C ASP A 423 8.03 7.84 22.32
N GLU A 424 6.90 8.30 21.75
CA GLU A 424 6.41 7.80 20.47
C GLU A 424 7.43 8.05 19.33
N TRP A 425 8.05 9.23 19.29
CA TRP A 425 9.08 9.52 18.28
C TRP A 425 10.25 8.54 18.37
N LYS A 426 10.78 8.27 19.57
CA LYS A 426 11.87 7.30 19.78
C LYS A 426 11.46 5.88 19.39
N GLU A 427 10.24 5.48 19.74
CA GLU A 427 9.67 4.19 19.34
C GLU A 427 9.63 4.05 17.81
N LYS A 428 9.05 5.04 17.11
CA LYS A 428 8.97 5.01 15.63
C LYS A 428 10.32 5.08 14.93
N MET A 429 11.27 5.79 15.51
CA MET A 429 12.65 5.81 15.01
C MET A 429 13.30 4.43 15.09
N ASN A 430 13.06 3.67 16.17
CA ASN A 430 13.57 2.30 16.33
C ASN A 430 12.85 1.31 15.40
N GLU A 431 11.53 1.43 15.28
CA GLU A 431 10.74 0.57 14.37
C GLU A 431 11.14 0.71 12.91
N SER A 432 11.57 1.92 12.51
CA SER A 432 11.88 2.25 11.11
C SER A 432 12.99 1.39 10.48
N ASP A 433 13.84 0.78 11.29
CA ASP A 433 14.95 -0.07 10.85
C ASP A 433 14.55 -1.55 10.69
N ASN A 434 13.35 -1.95 11.12
CA ASN A 434 12.93 -3.35 11.20
C ASN A 434 12.31 -3.90 9.91
N PHE A 435 12.15 -3.07 8.87
CA PHE A 435 11.52 -3.51 7.62
C PHE A 435 12.43 -4.47 6.83
N LYS A 436 11.85 -5.57 6.35
CA LYS A 436 12.47 -6.54 5.46
C LYS A 436 11.50 -7.00 4.38
N THR A 437 12.01 -7.27 3.18
CA THR A 437 11.22 -7.91 2.12
C THR A 437 11.04 -9.41 2.37
N VAL A 438 10.13 -10.03 1.61
CA VAL A 438 9.94 -11.49 1.59
C VAL A 438 11.19 -12.28 1.15
N ASP A 439 12.13 -11.60 0.50
CA ASP A 439 13.41 -12.15 0.03
C ASP A 439 14.59 -11.77 0.94
N ASN A 440 14.32 -11.25 2.15
CA ASN A 440 15.31 -10.85 3.15
C ASN A 440 16.20 -9.67 2.77
N TYR A 441 15.68 -8.72 2.00
CA TYR A 441 16.38 -7.46 1.71
C TYR A 441 15.91 -6.35 2.65
N VAL A 442 16.85 -5.51 3.10
CA VAL A 442 16.56 -4.29 3.87
C VAL A 442 16.87 -3.03 3.05
N PRO A 443 16.26 -1.88 3.39
CA PRO A 443 16.58 -0.61 2.76
C PRO A 443 18.05 -0.24 2.97
N ARG A 444 18.64 0.50 2.04
CA ARG A 444 19.97 1.09 2.23
C ARG A 444 19.99 2.17 3.30
N ASP A 445 21.17 2.44 3.83
CA ASP A 445 21.37 3.40 4.93
C ASP A 445 20.99 4.83 4.53
N ASP A 446 21.20 5.22 3.27
CA ASP A 446 20.79 6.53 2.76
C ASP A 446 19.27 6.73 2.85
N PHE A 447 18.50 5.71 2.47
CA PHE A 447 17.04 5.70 2.61
C PHE A 447 16.60 5.64 4.06
N LYS A 448 17.23 4.80 4.90
CA LYS A 448 16.91 4.76 6.34
C LYS A 448 17.10 6.11 7.00
N MET A 449 18.21 6.80 6.72
CA MET A 449 18.48 8.14 7.23
C MET A 449 17.43 9.16 6.75
N GLN A 450 17.05 9.12 5.47
CA GLN A 450 16.01 10.01 4.94
C GLN A 450 14.63 9.71 5.55
N ASN A 451 14.27 8.44 5.69
CA ASN A 451 13.02 8.02 6.31
C ASN A 451 12.94 8.45 7.78
N LYS A 452 14.06 8.36 8.52
CA LYS A 452 14.17 8.91 9.88
C LYS A 452 13.93 10.42 9.93
N LYS A 453 14.44 11.18 8.96
CA LYS A 453 14.12 12.63 8.84
C LYS A 453 12.62 12.86 8.60
N ILE A 454 11.99 12.04 7.74
CA ILE A 454 10.54 12.11 7.46
C ILE A 454 9.73 11.79 8.72
N LEU A 455 10.11 10.78 9.50
CA LEU A 455 9.46 10.45 10.76
C LEU A 455 9.60 11.60 11.77
N THR A 456 10.82 12.12 11.96
CA THR A 456 11.06 13.27 12.83
C THR A 456 10.23 14.49 12.42
N LEU A 457 10.11 14.74 11.11
CA LEU A 457 9.26 15.81 10.57
C LEU A 457 7.80 15.66 10.98
N THR A 458 7.23 14.45 10.94
CA THR A 458 5.85 14.20 11.38
C THR A 458 5.65 14.64 12.83
N TYR A 459 6.57 14.28 13.73
CA TYR A 459 6.48 14.68 15.14
C TYR A 459 6.80 16.16 15.38
N LEU A 460 7.65 16.79 14.55
CA LEU A 460 7.86 18.24 14.58
C LEU A 460 6.60 19.01 14.18
N ASN A 461 5.82 18.51 13.22
CA ASN A 461 4.55 19.11 12.85
C ASN A 461 3.52 18.98 13.97
N LEU A 462 3.44 17.82 14.63
CA LEU A 462 2.61 17.65 15.83
C LEU A 462 3.03 18.62 16.95
N TRP A 463 4.34 18.80 17.14
CA TRP A 463 4.87 19.79 18.09
C TRP A 463 4.43 21.23 17.75
N GLU A 464 4.51 21.65 16.49
CA GLU A 464 4.06 23.00 16.10
C GLU A 464 2.54 23.17 16.23
N ASP A 465 1.75 22.13 15.95
CA ASP A 465 0.29 22.15 16.18
C ASP A 465 -0.06 22.24 17.66
N PHE A 466 0.66 21.51 18.51
CA PHE A 466 0.54 21.60 19.97
C PHE A 466 0.82 23.03 20.46
N LEU A 467 1.94 23.63 20.04
CA LEU A 467 2.29 25.00 20.41
C LEU A 467 1.22 26.01 20.01
N LYS A 468 0.71 25.92 18.77
CA LYS A 468 -0.34 26.82 18.27
C LYS A 468 -1.63 26.70 19.09
N LYS A 469 -2.11 25.48 19.34
CA LYS A 469 -3.33 25.24 20.10
C LYS A 469 -3.20 25.65 21.57
N ARG A 470 -2.06 25.35 22.19
CA ARG A 470 -1.79 25.72 23.58
C ARG A 470 -1.69 27.23 23.75
N ALA A 471 -0.99 27.94 22.86
CA ALA A 471 -0.94 29.40 22.90
C ALA A 471 -2.33 30.04 22.75
N ALA A 472 -3.24 29.43 21.97
CA ALA A 472 -4.60 29.92 21.82
C ALA A 472 -5.49 29.68 23.07
N LEU A 473 -5.32 28.53 23.74
CA LEU A 473 -6.13 28.16 24.91
C LEU A 473 -5.56 28.66 26.25
N TYR A 474 -4.23 28.82 26.33
CA TYR A 474 -3.48 29.16 27.53
C TYR A 474 -2.39 30.21 27.21
N PRO A 475 -2.77 31.43 26.80
CA PRO A 475 -1.82 32.45 26.32
C PRO A 475 -0.78 32.88 27.35
N ASP A 476 -1.08 32.77 28.65
CA ASP A 476 -0.17 33.14 29.74
C ASP A 476 0.80 32.00 30.14
N LYS A 477 0.68 30.81 29.54
CA LYS A 477 1.53 29.65 29.84
C LYS A 477 2.50 29.40 28.70
N GLU A 478 3.75 29.82 28.88
CA GLU A 478 4.83 29.52 27.96
C GLU A 478 5.19 28.03 28.00
N THR A 479 5.40 27.43 26.83
CA THR A 479 5.85 26.05 26.69
C THR A 479 7.32 26.00 26.34
N LYS A 480 8.09 25.33 27.19
CA LYS A 480 9.54 25.23 27.04
C LYS A 480 9.91 24.11 26.08
N GLU A 481 10.86 24.42 25.21
CA GLU A 481 11.50 23.44 24.34
C GLU A 481 12.44 22.54 25.16
N THR A 482 12.30 21.22 25.01
CA THR A 482 13.22 20.24 25.62
C THR A 482 14.42 19.96 24.72
N PRO A 483 15.54 19.44 25.27
CA PRO A 483 16.70 19.05 24.48
C PRO A 483 16.39 18.08 23.33
N GLU A 484 15.43 17.18 23.52
CA GLU A 484 14.98 16.22 22.51
C GLU A 484 14.27 16.91 21.35
N ILE A 485 13.38 17.88 21.61
CA ILE A 485 12.76 18.68 20.55
C ILE A 485 13.81 19.48 19.78
N ALA A 486 14.82 20.03 20.48
CA ALA A 486 15.92 20.73 19.83
C ALA A 486 16.76 19.80 18.94
N GLU A 487 16.95 18.53 19.36
CA GLU A 487 17.61 17.49 18.55
C GLU A 487 16.77 17.12 17.31
N MET A 488 15.46 16.99 17.47
CA MET A 488 14.55 16.74 16.35
C MET A 488 14.66 17.84 15.28
N LYS A 489 14.64 19.11 15.69
CA LYS A 489 14.80 20.26 14.79
C LYS A 489 16.14 20.25 14.05
N LYS A 490 17.23 19.85 14.72
CA LYS A 490 18.55 19.71 14.09
C LYS A 490 18.60 18.56 13.06
N THR A 491 17.81 17.51 13.29
CA THR A 491 17.76 16.33 12.43
C THR A 491 17.11 16.61 11.07
N VAL A 492 16.21 17.60 10.99
CA VAL A 492 15.48 17.97 9.78
C VAL A 492 15.96 19.34 9.27
N PRO A 493 16.93 19.39 8.33
CA PRO A 493 17.41 20.65 7.77
C PRO A 493 16.30 21.40 7.03
N LEU A 494 16.40 22.73 6.93
CA LEU A 494 15.42 23.56 6.21
C LEU A 494 15.73 23.72 4.70
N ASN A 495 16.72 22.98 4.19
CA ASN A 495 17.22 23.07 2.82
C ASN A 495 17.52 21.68 2.19
N GLU A 496 16.83 20.64 2.61
CA GLU A 496 17.04 19.26 2.18
C GLU A 496 16.19 18.93 0.94
N GLN A 497 16.83 18.81 -0.23
CA GLN A 497 16.12 18.58 -1.49
C GLN A 497 15.39 17.24 -1.53
N GLY A 498 15.96 16.18 -0.96
CA GLY A 498 15.36 14.84 -0.98
C GLY A 498 14.12 14.70 -0.10
N LEU A 499 13.69 15.75 0.60
CA LEU A 499 12.45 15.73 1.39
C LEU A 499 11.30 16.47 0.69
N LEU A 500 11.55 17.13 -0.45
CA LEU A 500 10.57 17.98 -1.12
C LEU A 500 9.37 17.21 -1.67
N SER A 501 9.50 15.92 -2.01
CA SER A 501 8.33 15.12 -2.40
C SER A 501 7.31 14.95 -1.27
N ASN A 502 7.71 15.21 -0.02
CA ASN A 502 6.81 15.21 1.13
C ASN A 502 6.25 16.63 1.33
N GLU A 503 4.96 16.81 1.07
CA GLU A 503 4.29 18.11 1.20
C GLU A 503 4.37 18.68 2.62
N GLU A 504 4.37 17.82 3.65
CA GLU A 504 4.53 18.25 5.05
C GLU A 504 5.88 18.93 5.29
N TYR A 505 6.91 18.56 4.54
CA TYR A 505 8.23 19.17 4.66
C TYR A 505 8.23 20.59 4.13
N PHE A 506 7.60 20.82 2.97
CA PHE A 506 7.45 22.17 2.41
C PHE A 506 6.65 23.07 3.35
N ASN A 507 5.57 22.55 3.96
CA ASN A 507 4.77 23.29 4.93
C ASN A 507 5.57 23.61 6.20
N TYR A 508 6.34 22.65 6.71
CA TYR A 508 7.24 22.85 7.85
C TYR A 508 8.28 23.93 7.56
N VAL A 509 9.02 23.82 6.45
CA VAL A 509 10.01 24.82 6.03
C VAL A 509 9.38 26.19 5.93
N SER A 510 8.22 26.30 5.25
CA SER A 510 7.48 27.56 5.11
C SER A 510 7.14 28.16 6.47
N SER A 511 6.62 27.36 7.40
CA SER A 511 6.29 27.81 8.76
C SER A 511 7.53 28.25 9.57
N GLN A 512 8.68 27.60 9.38
CA GLN A 512 9.89 27.96 10.12
C GLN A 512 10.52 29.25 9.58
N ILE A 513 10.57 29.43 8.26
CA ILE A 513 11.20 30.61 7.64
C ILE A 513 10.35 31.88 7.80
N THR A 514 9.04 31.76 8.04
CA THR A 514 8.14 32.90 8.29
C THR A 514 7.91 33.21 9.77
N LYS A 515 8.40 32.37 10.70
CA LYS A 515 8.10 32.48 12.14
C LYS A 515 8.46 33.83 12.77
N ALA A 516 9.49 34.50 12.26
CA ALA A 516 9.92 35.82 12.74
C ALA A 516 9.18 37.00 12.08
N ASP A 517 8.37 36.75 11.04
CA ASP A 517 7.66 37.77 10.28
C ASP A 517 6.26 38.01 10.88
N THR A 518 6.19 39.04 11.73
CA THR A 518 4.95 39.48 12.40
C THR A 518 4.16 40.51 11.60
N GLU A 519 4.55 40.82 10.36
CA GLU A 519 3.81 41.77 9.54
C GLU A 519 2.39 41.27 9.26
N ASP A 520 1.43 42.20 9.25
CA ASP A 520 0.04 41.91 8.88
C ASP A 520 -0.10 41.88 7.35
N VAL A 521 0.50 40.86 6.75
CA VAL A 521 0.43 40.55 5.31
C VAL A 521 0.12 39.07 5.13
N SER A 522 -0.33 38.70 3.92
CA SER A 522 -0.68 37.30 3.65
C SER A 522 0.50 36.36 3.86
N GLU A 523 0.23 35.17 4.42
CA GLU A 523 1.26 34.13 4.64
C GLU A 523 2.00 33.75 3.35
N ASN A 524 1.32 33.76 2.20
CA ASN A 524 1.96 33.56 0.91
C ASN A 524 3.03 34.63 0.61
N THR A 525 2.76 35.89 0.94
CA THR A 525 3.70 36.99 0.75
C THR A 525 4.91 36.84 1.66
N LYS A 526 4.70 36.51 2.94
CA LYS A 526 5.78 36.24 3.89
C LYS A 526 6.67 35.10 3.40
N THR A 527 6.05 34.00 2.98
CA THR A 527 6.74 32.81 2.47
C THR A 527 7.58 33.14 1.24
N LEU A 528 7.01 33.85 0.24
CA LEU A 528 7.77 34.27 -0.95
C LEU A 528 8.97 35.17 -0.61
N ARG A 529 8.79 36.15 0.29
CA ARG A 529 9.88 37.03 0.73
C ARG A 529 10.97 36.26 1.46
N ALA A 530 10.60 35.29 2.29
CA ALA A 530 11.55 34.44 3.02
C ALA A 530 12.33 33.55 2.05
N ILE A 531 11.64 32.88 1.12
CA ILE A 531 12.27 32.04 0.07
C ILE A 531 13.22 32.88 -0.79
N ALA A 532 12.85 34.11 -1.17
CA ALA A 532 13.68 34.99 -1.98
C ALA A 532 15.05 35.29 -1.35
N LYS A 533 15.12 35.32 0.00
CA LYS A 533 16.36 35.54 0.76
C LYS A 533 17.24 34.29 0.90
N MET A 534 16.75 33.11 0.52
CA MET A 534 17.52 31.86 0.63
C MET A 534 18.68 31.82 -0.39
N PRO A 535 19.74 31.03 -0.11
CA PRO A 535 20.83 30.79 -1.06
C PRO A 535 20.32 30.25 -2.40
N GLU A 536 20.95 30.70 -3.49
CA GLU A 536 20.63 30.22 -4.83
C GLU A 536 20.93 28.72 -4.99
N GLY A 537 20.06 28.01 -5.70
CA GLY A 537 20.22 26.58 -5.98
C GLY A 537 18.89 25.89 -6.30
N ASP A 538 18.98 24.62 -6.70
CA ASP A 538 17.82 23.82 -7.14
C ASP A 538 16.74 23.73 -6.05
N PHE A 539 17.14 23.68 -4.77
CA PHE A 539 16.20 23.69 -3.64
C PHE A 539 15.33 24.94 -3.64
N LYS A 540 15.95 26.12 -3.65
CA LYS A 540 15.26 27.43 -3.67
C LYS A 540 14.35 27.54 -4.89
N ASP A 541 14.85 27.18 -6.06
CA ASP A 541 14.07 27.25 -7.31
C ASP A 541 12.79 26.41 -7.22
N LYS A 542 12.87 25.17 -6.71
CA LYS A 542 11.71 24.28 -6.59
C LYS A 542 10.66 24.82 -5.62
N ILE A 543 11.06 25.24 -4.42
CA ILE A 543 10.11 25.76 -3.42
C ILE A 543 9.55 27.13 -3.84
N LEU A 544 10.36 27.97 -4.49
CA LEU A 544 9.90 29.24 -5.04
C LEU A 544 8.89 28.99 -6.16
N PHE A 545 9.15 28.01 -7.03
CA PHE A 545 8.22 27.64 -8.10
C PHE A 545 6.88 27.20 -7.53
N LYS A 546 6.89 26.28 -6.55
CA LYS A 546 5.68 25.79 -5.90
C LYS A 546 4.89 26.91 -5.23
N GLN A 547 5.57 27.75 -4.43
CA GLN A 547 4.92 28.84 -3.70
C GLN A 547 4.43 29.94 -4.65
N LEU A 548 5.20 30.27 -5.69
CA LEU A 548 4.81 31.28 -6.68
C LEU A 548 3.64 30.80 -7.52
N GLU A 549 3.62 29.53 -7.93
CA GLU A 549 2.47 28.92 -8.61
C GLU A 549 1.19 29.06 -7.77
N LYS A 550 1.26 28.70 -6.49
CA LYS A 550 0.14 28.88 -5.54
C LYS A 550 -0.29 30.34 -5.46
N SER A 551 0.66 31.26 -5.26
CA SER A 551 0.38 32.69 -5.11
C SER A 551 -0.22 33.30 -6.38
N ILE A 552 0.21 32.87 -7.57
CA ILE A 552 -0.36 33.29 -8.85
C ILE A 552 -1.81 32.79 -9.00
N LYS A 553 -2.10 31.57 -8.55
CA LYS A 553 -3.45 30.99 -8.58
C LYS A 553 -4.40 31.74 -7.64
N GLU A 554 -3.94 32.10 -6.44
CA GLU A 554 -4.75 32.74 -5.39
C GLU A 554 -4.83 34.27 -5.51
N ALA A 555 -4.00 34.88 -6.37
CA ALA A 555 -4.02 36.32 -6.59
C ALA A 555 -5.38 36.82 -7.11
N SER A 556 -5.84 37.93 -6.53
CA SER A 556 -7.19 38.47 -6.70
C SER A 556 -7.44 39.01 -8.11
N ASN A 557 -6.38 39.48 -8.79
CA ASN A 557 -6.51 40.09 -10.12
C ASN A 557 -5.20 40.00 -10.93
N LYS A 558 -5.30 40.37 -12.21
CA LYS A 558 -4.18 40.34 -13.15
C LYS A 558 -3.00 41.23 -12.71
N LYS A 559 -3.26 42.40 -12.12
CA LYS A 559 -2.20 43.32 -11.70
C LYS A 559 -1.34 42.70 -10.60
N GLU A 560 -1.97 42.04 -9.63
CA GLU A 560 -1.27 41.30 -8.58
C GLU A 560 -0.45 40.15 -9.17
N ARG A 561 -1.02 39.36 -10.09
CA ARG A 561 -0.29 38.30 -10.78
C ARG A 561 0.92 38.80 -11.58
N ASP A 562 0.77 39.91 -12.29
CA ASP A 562 1.86 40.54 -13.03
C ASP A 562 2.97 41.03 -12.09
N SER A 563 2.60 41.60 -10.94
CA SER A 563 3.56 42.01 -9.91
C SER A 563 4.32 40.83 -9.33
N LEU A 564 3.62 39.76 -8.94
CA LEU A 564 4.24 38.54 -8.40
C LEU A 564 5.20 37.92 -9.42
N ALA A 565 4.75 37.76 -10.67
CA ALA A 565 5.61 37.20 -11.73
C ALA A 565 6.83 38.09 -12.00
N GLY A 566 6.64 39.42 -12.08
CA GLY A 566 7.73 40.36 -12.32
C GLY A 566 8.79 40.39 -11.21
N LEU A 567 8.39 40.18 -9.96
CA LEU A 567 9.32 40.14 -8.82
C LEU A 567 10.11 38.83 -8.74
N TYR A 568 9.44 37.68 -8.92
CA TYR A 568 10.02 36.39 -8.54
C TYR A 568 10.50 35.54 -9.72
N THR A 569 9.98 35.72 -10.94
CA THR A 569 10.40 34.85 -12.07
C THR A 569 11.83 35.05 -12.53
N ALA A 570 12.41 36.23 -12.29
CA ALA A 570 13.83 36.51 -12.56
C ALA A 570 14.78 35.89 -11.52
N MET A 571 14.24 35.36 -10.41
CA MET A 571 15.04 34.74 -9.34
C MET A 571 15.28 33.24 -9.57
N PHE A 572 14.60 32.63 -10.55
CA PHE A 572 14.86 31.24 -10.93
C PHE A 572 16.20 31.16 -11.67
N LYS A 573 17.03 30.19 -11.29
CA LYS A 573 18.22 29.85 -12.08
C LYS A 573 17.86 29.12 -13.36
N ASN A 574 16.78 28.34 -13.35
CA ASN A 574 16.28 27.62 -14.52
C ASN A 574 15.13 28.38 -15.20
N ASP A 575 15.40 28.97 -16.38
CA ASP A 575 14.43 29.72 -17.20
C ASP A 575 13.15 28.95 -17.52
N ARG A 576 13.20 27.60 -17.48
CA ARG A 576 12.01 26.75 -17.67
C ARG A 576 10.91 27.08 -16.66
N TYR A 577 11.27 27.32 -15.39
CA TYR A 577 10.30 27.63 -14.33
C TYR A 577 9.63 28.98 -14.58
N SER A 578 10.39 29.99 -14.98
CA SER A 578 9.87 31.30 -15.38
C SER A 578 8.88 31.17 -16.53
N ASN A 579 9.19 30.36 -17.54
CA ASN A 579 8.31 30.12 -18.69
C ASN A 579 7.01 29.42 -18.28
N ILE A 580 7.08 28.40 -17.41
CA ILE A 580 5.90 27.67 -16.93
C ILE A 580 4.99 28.60 -16.09
N ILE A 581 5.56 29.39 -15.18
CA ILE A 581 4.79 30.35 -14.37
C ILE A 581 4.12 31.39 -15.28
N ASN A 582 4.83 31.94 -16.26
CA ASN A 582 4.27 32.89 -17.20
C ASN A 582 3.16 32.28 -18.06
N TYR A 583 3.31 31.03 -18.51
CA TYR A 583 2.26 30.31 -19.22
C TYR A 583 1.01 30.12 -18.34
N LYS A 584 1.18 29.61 -17.11
CA LYS A 584 0.07 29.42 -16.16
C LYS A 584 -0.64 30.74 -15.83
N LYS A 585 0.12 31.80 -15.62
CA LYS A 585 -0.41 33.17 -15.46
C LYS A 585 -1.29 33.58 -16.64
N GLN A 586 -0.80 33.40 -17.86
CA GLN A 586 -1.56 33.74 -19.08
C GLN A 586 -2.85 32.92 -19.20
N VAL A 587 -2.82 31.64 -18.83
CA VAL A 587 -4.02 30.79 -18.80
C VAL A 587 -5.05 31.34 -17.80
N ILE A 588 -4.63 31.66 -16.57
CA ILE A 588 -5.51 32.24 -15.54
C ILE A 588 -6.06 33.61 -15.97
N ASP A 589 -5.25 34.42 -16.64
CA ASP A 589 -5.68 35.74 -17.14
C ASP A 589 -6.77 35.64 -18.21
N LYS A 590 -6.74 34.60 -19.05
CA LYS A 590 -7.79 34.34 -20.06
C LYS A 590 -9.10 33.87 -19.44
N LEU A 591 -9.02 33.25 -18.27
CA LEU A 591 -10.15 32.69 -17.52
C LEU A 591 -10.70 33.62 -16.43
N SER A 592 -10.12 34.81 -16.29
CA SER A 592 -10.52 35.77 -15.26
C SER A 592 -11.94 36.30 -15.50
N LYS A 593 -12.60 36.73 -14.42
CA LYS A 593 -13.95 37.31 -14.46
C LYS A 593 -14.07 38.41 -15.53
N GLY A 594 -15.14 38.37 -16.31
CA GLY A 594 -15.44 39.30 -17.40
C GLY A 594 -14.72 39.01 -18.72
N LYS A 595 -13.89 37.97 -18.81
CA LYS A 595 -13.32 37.51 -20.10
C LYS A 595 -14.31 36.63 -20.85
N VAL A 596 -14.34 36.79 -22.17
CA VAL A 596 -15.20 35.99 -23.06
C VAL A 596 -14.81 34.52 -22.96
N ALA A 597 -15.78 33.66 -22.67
CA ALA A 597 -15.57 32.22 -22.63
C ALA A 597 -15.40 31.67 -24.07
N PRO A 598 -14.37 30.86 -24.34
CA PRO A 598 -14.14 30.27 -25.66
C PRO A 598 -15.35 29.44 -26.13
N LEU A 599 -15.72 29.51 -27.41
CA LEU A 599 -16.82 28.67 -27.89
C LEU A 599 -16.39 27.21 -27.93
N PHE A 600 -17.22 26.33 -27.39
CA PHE A 600 -17.10 24.89 -27.57
C PHE A 600 -18.23 24.34 -28.43
N ASN A 601 -17.98 23.19 -29.04
CA ASN A 601 -18.98 22.41 -29.77
C ASN A 601 -19.12 21.06 -29.08
N ALA A 602 -20.36 20.63 -28.93
CA ALA A 602 -20.73 19.40 -28.25
C ALA A 602 -21.92 18.76 -28.95
N VAL A 603 -22.27 17.55 -28.53
CA VAL A 603 -23.49 16.87 -28.93
C VAL A 603 -24.32 16.46 -27.71
N THR A 604 -25.64 16.52 -27.85
CA THR A 604 -26.58 16.00 -26.84
C THR A 604 -26.67 14.47 -26.90
N MET A 605 -27.37 13.87 -25.94
CA MET A 605 -27.68 12.42 -25.94
C MET A 605 -28.42 11.93 -27.20
N ASN A 606 -29.09 12.84 -27.92
CA ASN A 606 -29.79 12.56 -29.18
C ASN A 606 -28.94 12.93 -30.41
N ASN A 607 -27.63 13.08 -30.22
CA ASN A 607 -26.65 13.45 -31.24
C ASN A 607 -26.95 14.79 -31.95
N GLN A 608 -27.65 15.71 -31.28
CA GLN A 608 -27.90 17.06 -31.82
C GLN A 608 -26.71 17.96 -31.47
N PRO A 609 -26.17 18.73 -32.43
CA PRO A 609 -25.07 19.66 -32.18
C PRO A 609 -25.53 20.81 -31.29
N VAL A 610 -24.68 21.20 -30.35
CA VAL A 610 -24.88 22.31 -29.43
C VAL A 610 -23.57 23.07 -29.27
N SER A 611 -23.65 24.39 -29.20
CA SER A 611 -22.53 25.28 -28.89
C SER A 611 -22.82 26.11 -27.65
N LEU A 612 -21.77 26.62 -27.00
CA LEU A 612 -21.94 27.61 -25.92
C LEU A 612 -22.77 28.83 -26.38
N ALA A 613 -22.67 29.20 -27.65
CA ALA A 613 -23.42 30.32 -28.22
C ALA A 613 -24.95 30.13 -28.13
N ASP A 614 -25.44 28.90 -28.08
CA ASP A 614 -26.88 28.60 -28.01
C ASP A 614 -27.51 28.98 -26.65
N PHE A 615 -26.67 29.22 -25.63
CA PHE A 615 -27.11 29.59 -24.29
C PHE A 615 -27.03 31.10 -23.99
N ARG A 616 -26.73 31.92 -25.01
CA ARG A 616 -26.72 33.38 -24.88
C ARG A 616 -28.04 33.90 -24.30
N GLY A 617 -27.95 34.86 -23.39
CA GLY A 617 -29.10 35.40 -22.66
C GLY A 617 -29.42 34.67 -21.34
N LYS A 618 -28.73 33.57 -21.02
CA LYS A 618 -28.85 32.85 -19.73
C LYS A 618 -27.50 32.72 -19.05
N TYR A 619 -27.50 32.65 -17.72
CA TYR A 619 -26.32 32.13 -17.02
C TYR A 619 -26.11 30.65 -17.39
N VAL A 620 -24.87 30.20 -17.41
CA VAL A 620 -24.52 28.80 -17.68
C VAL A 620 -23.61 28.27 -16.59
N ALA A 621 -24.09 27.29 -15.83
CA ALA A 621 -23.28 26.52 -14.89
C ALA A 621 -22.84 25.22 -15.58
N ILE A 622 -21.53 24.96 -15.63
CA ILE A 622 -20.94 23.79 -16.30
C ILE A 622 -20.25 22.92 -15.25
N ASP A 623 -20.63 21.64 -15.21
CA ASP A 623 -19.90 20.54 -14.58
C ASP A 623 -19.08 19.83 -15.66
N VAL A 624 -17.76 20.00 -15.64
CA VAL A 624 -16.85 19.25 -16.51
C VAL A 624 -16.50 17.94 -15.83
N TRP A 625 -16.90 16.84 -16.45
CA TRP A 625 -16.80 15.51 -15.86
C TRP A 625 -16.38 14.46 -16.88
N ALA A 626 -16.17 13.23 -16.42
CA ALA A 626 -16.02 12.07 -17.26
C ALA A 626 -16.50 10.81 -16.53
N THR A 627 -16.89 9.78 -17.28
CA THR A 627 -17.36 8.49 -16.70
C THR A 627 -16.32 7.83 -15.79
N TRP A 628 -15.06 8.16 -16.05
CA TRP A 628 -13.89 7.61 -15.39
C TRP A 628 -13.44 8.47 -14.18
N CYS A 629 -14.10 9.60 -13.92
CA CYS A 629 -13.78 10.46 -12.79
C CYS A 629 -14.66 10.15 -11.58
N GLY A 630 -14.14 9.34 -10.64
CA GLY A 630 -14.84 8.99 -9.40
C GLY A 630 -15.33 10.20 -8.59
N PRO A 631 -14.48 11.20 -8.28
CA PRO A 631 -14.92 12.42 -7.59
C PRO A 631 -15.98 13.21 -8.35
N CYS A 632 -15.96 13.20 -9.68
CA CYS A 632 -16.96 13.89 -10.50
C CYS A 632 -18.33 13.23 -10.32
N VAL A 633 -18.38 11.89 -10.40
CA VAL A 633 -19.60 11.10 -10.18
C VAL A 633 -20.16 11.31 -8.77
N TYR A 634 -19.28 11.49 -7.76
CA TYR A 634 -19.70 11.83 -6.40
C TYR A 634 -20.33 13.23 -6.31
N GLN A 635 -19.84 14.21 -7.07
CA GLN A 635 -20.36 15.57 -7.08
C GLN A 635 -21.64 15.76 -7.91
N SER A 636 -21.85 14.92 -8.95
CA SER A 636 -22.99 15.07 -9.87
C SER A 636 -24.36 15.16 -9.18
N PRO A 637 -24.72 14.33 -8.17
CA PRO A 637 -26.02 14.45 -7.48
C PRO A 637 -26.24 15.81 -6.81
N TYR A 638 -25.18 16.43 -6.28
CA TYR A 638 -25.26 17.76 -5.68
C TYR A 638 -25.48 18.83 -6.75
N PHE A 639 -24.81 18.72 -7.89
CA PHE A 639 -25.02 19.59 -9.04
C PHE A 639 -26.44 19.47 -9.61
N GLU A 640 -26.95 18.25 -9.74
CA GLU A 640 -28.33 17.97 -10.17
C GLU A 640 -29.37 18.56 -9.21
N LYS A 641 -29.14 18.46 -7.88
CA LYS A 641 -29.99 19.09 -6.87
C LYS A 641 -30.07 20.61 -7.07
N MET A 642 -28.95 21.25 -7.39
CA MET A 642 -28.94 22.69 -7.72
C MET A 642 -29.73 22.98 -9.00
N ALA A 643 -29.56 22.19 -10.04
CA ALA A 643 -30.32 22.34 -11.28
C ALA A 643 -31.84 22.22 -11.07
N VAL A 644 -32.28 21.30 -10.21
CA VAL A 644 -33.70 21.17 -9.83
C VAL A 644 -34.20 22.40 -9.04
N LYS A 645 -33.41 22.87 -8.07
CA LYS A 645 -33.75 24.02 -7.20
C LYS A 645 -33.88 25.32 -8.01
N TYR A 646 -32.98 25.54 -8.97
CA TYR A 646 -32.88 26.78 -9.76
C TYR A 646 -33.53 26.68 -11.15
N LYS A 647 -34.35 25.66 -11.42
CA LYS A 647 -34.97 25.42 -12.74
C LYS A 647 -35.81 26.58 -13.28
N ASN A 648 -36.32 27.46 -12.40
CA ASN A 648 -37.15 28.61 -12.74
C ASN A 648 -36.36 29.93 -12.82
N ASN A 649 -35.05 29.89 -12.56
CA ASN A 649 -34.17 31.05 -12.65
C ASN A 649 -33.56 31.14 -14.06
N ASN A 650 -32.98 32.29 -14.42
CA ASN A 650 -32.38 32.51 -15.73
C ASN A 650 -30.99 31.82 -15.87
N ILE A 651 -30.95 30.50 -15.70
CA ILE A 651 -29.73 29.70 -15.70
C ILE A 651 -29.93 28.34 -16.37
N GLN A 652 -28.91 27.88 -17.10
CA GLN A 652 -28.81 26.54 -17.65
C GLN A 652 -27.70 25.76 -16.94
N PHE A 653 -28.02 24.58 -16.43
CA PHE A 653 -27.03 23.63 -15.92
C PHE A 653 -26.64 22.64 -17.02
N ILE A 654 -25.34 22.47 -17.21
CA ILE A 654 -24.73 21.62 -18.24
C ILE A 654 -23.74 20.67 -17.56
N ALA A 655 -23.81 19.39 -17.90
CA ALA A 655 -22.77 18.42 -17.59
C ALA A 655 -22.00 18.11 -18.88
N ALA A 656 -20.80 18.68 -19.00
CA ALA A 656 -19.92 18.58 -20.16
C ALA A 656 -18.92 17.43 -19.96
N SER A 657 -19.16 16.31 -20.65
CA SER A 657 -18.25 15.17 -20.63
C SER A 657 -17.05 15.40 -21.54
N ILE A 658 -15.86 15.10 -21.00
CA ILE A 658 -14.59 15.01 -21.74
C ILE A 658 -14.16 13.55 -21.97
N ASP A 659 -15.10 12.61 -21.95
CA ASP A 659 -14.83 11.23 -22.33
C ASP A 659 -14.34 11.17 -23.79
N ALA A 660 -13.29 10.40 -24.06
CA ALA A 660 -12.84 10.18 -25.44
C ALA A 660 -13.83 9.31 -26.26
N ARG A 661 -14.73 8.61 -25.57
CA ARG A 661 -15.62 7.56 -26.10
C ARG A 661 -17.08 7.94 -25.83
N ILE A 662 -17.77 8.43 -26.87
CA ILE A 662 -19.17 8.86 -26.77
C ILE A 662 -20.13 7.75 -26.33
N ASP A 663 -19.84 6.49 -26.67
CA ASP A 663 -20.64 5.33 -26.27
C ASP A 663 -20.62 5.12 -24.75
N LYS A 664 -19.45 5.26 -24.11
CA LYS A 664 -19.32 5.13 -22.65
C LYS A 664 -20.04 6.25 -21.94
N TRP A 665 -19.83 7.49 -22.40
CA TRP A 665 -20.55 8.64 -21.87
C TRP A 665 -22.07 8.47 -21.99
N LEU A 666 -22.57 8.02 -23.15
CA LEU A 666 -24.01 7.93 -23.39
C LEU A 666 -24.70 6.94 -22.44
N VAL A 667 -24.03 5.84 -22.07
CA VAL A 667 -24.57 4.88 -21.09
C VAL A 667 -24.73 5.53 -19.72
N GLU A 668 -23.69 6.21 -19.25
CA GLU A 668 -23.70 6.86 -17.93
C GLU A 668 -24.60 8.10 -17.91
N ALA A 669 -24.61 8.91 -18.97
CA ALA A 669 -25.44 10.10 -19.08
C ALA A 669 -26.95 9.79 -19.02
N LYS A 670 -27.38 8.62 -19.52
CA LYS A 670 -28.77 8.16 -19.44
C LYS A 670 -29.26 7.90 -18.01
N THR A 671 -28.35 7.70 -17.06
CA THR A 671 -28.70 7.47 -15.64
C THR A 671 -28.84 8.78 -14.87
N LYS A 672 -28.40 9.92 -15.44
CA LYS A 672 -28.38 11.24 -14.81
C LYS A 672 -29.73 11.95 -14.89
N SER A 673 -29.91 12.97 -14.04
CA SER A 673 -31.13 13.78 -14.02
C SER A 673 -31.36 14.55 -15.33
N LYS A 674 -32.61 14.60 -15.78
CA LYS A 674 -33.05 15.41 -16.94
C LYS A 674 -33.01 16.92 -16.67
N SER A 675 -32.83 17.35 -15.42
CA SER A 675 -32.70 18.76 -15.06
C SER A 675 -31.35 19.35 -15.45
N VAL A 676 -30.36 18.51 -15.75
CA VAL A 676 -29.04 18.92 -16.26
C VAL A 676 -28.92 18.50 -17.72
N LEU A 677 -28.50 19.42 -18.59
CA LEU A 677 -28.26 19.11 -19.99
C LEU A 677 -26.94 18.34 -20.12
N GLN A 678 -27.03 17.07 -20.51
CA GLN A 678 -25.87 16.21 -20.75
C GLN A 678 -25.30 16.49 -22.14
N LEU A 679 -24.02 16.88 -22.19
CA LEU A 679 -23.27 17.17 -23.42
C LEU A 679 -21.98 16.35 -23.48
N HIS A 680 -21.65 15.86 -24.67
CA HIS A 680 -20.32 15.30 -24.98
C HIS A 680 -19.53 16.31 -25.81
N ILE A 681 -18.37 16.72 -25.31
CA ILE A 681 -17.52 17.68 -26.01
C ILE A 681 -16.92 17.02 -27.26
N ASN A 682 -16.97 17.71 -28.41
CA ASN A 682 -16.49 17.14 -29.68
C ASN A 682 -14.95 17.13 -29.79
N ASN A 683 -14.28 18.08 -29.13
CA ASN A 683 -12.82 18.19 -29.07
C ASN A 683 -12.41 18.45 -27.62
N GLU A 684 -12.30 17.37 -26.86
CA GLU A 684 -12.00 17.37 -25.43
C GLU A 684 -10.66 18.01 -25.13
N LYS A 685 -9.63 17.78 -25.96
CA LYS A 685 -8.29 18.35 -25.76
C LYS A 685 -8.28 19.87 -25.86
N GLN A 686 -8.96 20.41 -26.88
CA GLN A 686 -9.06 21.85 -27.05
C GLN A 686 -9.89 22.47 -25.92
N PHE A 687 -11.02 21.85 -25.56
CA PHE A 687 -11.86 22.31 -24.46
C PHE A 687 -11.11 22.31 -23.12
N SER A 688 -10.42 21.22 -22.78
CA SER A 688 -9.62 21.12 -21.56
C SER A 688 -8.53 22.18 -21.50
N LYS A 689 -7.90 22.53 -22.63
CA LYS A 689 -6.92 23.61 -22.69
C LYS A 689 -7.56 25.00 -22.53
N ASP A 690 -8.66 25.24 -23.23
CA ASP A 690 -9.33 26.54 -23.27
C ASP A 690 -10.00 26.90 -21.95
N TYR A 691 -10.49 25.90 -21.22
CA TYR A 691 -11.15 26.05 -19.92
C TYR A 691 -10.28 25.64 -18.74
N ASN A 692 -9.01 25.28 -18.98
CA ASN A 692 -8.09 24.75 -17.97
C ASN A 692 -8.69 23.57 -17.17
N ALA A 693 -9.37 22.66 -17.88
CA ALA A 693 -9.98 21.44 -17.38
C ALA A 693 -9.14 20.20 -17.73
N GLU A 694 -7.81 20.31 -17.60
CA GLU A 694 -6.87 19.17 -17.67
C GLU A 694 -6.94 18.28 -16.41
N SER A 695 -7.48 18.83 -15.31
CA SER A 695 -7.86 18.11 -14.10
C SER A 695 -9.35 18.31 -13.85
N ILE A 696 -10.06 17.23 -13.54
CA ILE A 696 -11.49 17.23 -13.19
C ILE A 696 -11.67 16.59 -11.80
N PRO A 697 -12.73 16.93 -11.03
CA PRO A 697 -13.89 17.77 -11.38
C PRO A 697 -13.56 19.24 -11.62
N ARG A 698 -14.30 19.89 -12.51
CA ARG A 698 -14.16 21.34 -12.73
C ARG A 698 -15.53 21.98 -12.94
N PHE A 699 -15.82 23.03 -12.18
CA PHE A 699 -17.08 23.75 -12.24
C PHE A 699 -16.86 25.19 -12.71
N ILE A 700 -17.72 25.66 -13.62
CA ILE A 700 -17.59 26.96 -14.28
C ILE A 700 -18.94 27.66 -14.29
N LEU A 701 -18.94 28.98 -14.11
CA LEU A 701 -20.12 29.84 -14.24
C LEU A 701 -19.86 30.94 -15.28
N ILE A 702 -20.76 31.06 -16.25
CA ILE A 702 -20.72 32.00 -17.37
C ILE A 702 -21.99 32.87 -17.33
N ASP A 703 -21.85 34.16 -17.67
CA ASP A 703 -22.94 35.14 -17.70
C ASP A 703 -23.75 35.11 -19.02
N PRO A 704 -24.91 35.79 -19.09
CA PRO A 704 -25.74 35.89 -20.31
C PRO A 704 -25.00 36.42 -21.55
N GLU A 705 -23.98 37.25 -21.35
CA GLU A 705 -23.08 37.80 -22.36
C GLU A 705 -21.92 36.86 -22.71
N GLY A 706 -21.94 35.61 -22.22
CA GLY A 706 -20.94 34.59 -22.55
C GLY A 706 -19.55 34.88 -22.00
N ASN A 707 -19.44 35.63 -20.90
CA ASN A 707 -18.19 35.87 -20.20
C ASN A 707 -18.12 35.05 -18.91
N PHE A 708 -16.90 34.76 -18.45
CA PHE A 708 -16.69 34.10 -17.17
C PHE A 708 -17.17 34.96 -16.01
N VAL A 709 -18.05 34.40 -15.18
CA VAL A 709 -18.31 34.91 -13.82
C VAL A 709 -17.27 34.33 -12.87
N ASN A 710 -17.07 33.01 -12.96
CA ASN A 710 -16.03 32.26 -12.25
C ASN A 710 -15.66 31.01 -13.06
N ALA A 711 -14.38 30.87 -13.42
CA ALA A 711 -13.88 29.72 -14.16
C ALA A 711 -13.39 28.56 -13.26
N ASP A 712 -13.41 28.72 -11.94
CA ASP A 712 -12.99 27.72 -10.95
C ASP A 712 -13.97 27.77 -9.74
N MET A 713 -15.23 27.41 -10.00
CA MET A 713 -16.26 27.33 -8.96
C MET A 713 -15.92 26.21 -7.97
N PRO A 714 -16.26 26.37 -6.67
CA PRO A 714 -16.08 25.33 -5.66
C PRO A 714 -16.95 24.10 -5.95
N TYR A 715 -16.81 23.03 -5.17
CA TYR A 715 -17.61 21.84 -5.39
C TYR A 715 -19.09 22.06 -5.06
N PRO A 716 -20.04 21.50 -5.84
CA PRO A 716 -21.47 21.62 -5.57
C PRO A 716 -21.92 21.07 -4.21
N SER A 717 -21.13 20.17 -3.61
CA SER A 717 -21.34 19.71 -2.23
C SER A 717 -21.03 20.78 -1.16
N GLU A 718 -20.29 21.83 -1.51
CA GLU A 718 -19.90 22.90 -0.59
C GLU A 718 -20.92 24.04 -0.58
N PRO A 719 -21.27 24.60 0.60
CA PRO A 719 -22.23 25.71 0.68
C PRO A 719 -21.84 26.95 -0.14
N VAL A 720 -20.54 27.19 -0.30
CA VAL A 720 -20.00 28.35 -1.03
C VAL A 720 -20.41 28.32 -2.51
N PHE A 721 -20.60 27.13 -3.10
CA PHE A 721 -21.07 27.01 -4.49
C PHE A 721 -22.41 27.69 -4.69
N GLU A 722 -23.37 27.41 -3.80
CA GLU A 722 -24.70 27.98 -3.87
C GLU A 722 -24.68 29.48 -3.52
N GLN A 723 -23.84 29.92 -2.59
CA GLN A 723 -23.68 31.35 -2.28
C GLN A 723 -23.25 32.15 -3.51
N LEU A 724 -22.19 31.69 -4.20
CA LEU A 724 -21.68 32.34 -5.42
C LEU A 724 -22.70 32.31 -6.56
N LEU A 725 -23.43 31.20 -6.70
CA LEU A 725 -24.48 31.07 -7.71
C LEU A 725 -25.59 32.10 -7.49
N ARG A 726 -26.05 32.25 -6.24
CA ARG A 726 -27.13 33.18 -5.89
C ARG A 726 -26.70 34.63 -6.02
N GLN A 727 -25.46 34.93 -5.64
CA GLN A 727 -24.85 36.24 -5.85
C GLN A 727 -24.84 36.61 -7.34
N ALA A 728 -24.44 35.69 -8.22
CA ALA A 728 -24.45 35.92 -9.66
C ALA A 728 -25.87 36.13 -10.21
N LEU A 729 -26.85 35.40 -9.69
CA LEU A 729 -28.26 35.50 -10.08
C LEU A 729 -29.02 36.68 -9.43
N GLY A 730 -28.38 37.44 -8.54
CA GLY A 730 -29.02 38.55 -7.83
C GLY A 730 -30.11 38.11 -6.83
N LEU A 731 -29.97 36.92 -6.23
CA LEU A 731 -30.91 36.37 -5.25
C LEU A 731 -30.43 36.69 -3.81
N GLU A 732 -31.35 36.95 -2.87
CA GLU A 732 -31.03 37.22 -1.45
C GLU A 732 -30.25 36.08 -0.81
N GLU A 733 -29.35 36.29 0.15
CA GLU A 733 -28.67 35.18 0.87
C GLU A 733 -29.64 34.31 1.70
N GLN A 734 -29.32 33.03 1.87
CA GLN A 734 -30.19 32.06 2.55
C GLN A 734 -29.73 32.10 4.01
N LYS A 735 -30.63 32.52 4.90
CA LYS A 735 -30.37 32.59 6.34
C LYS A 735 -30.06 31.23 6.94
#